data_AF-A0A094D2K1-F1
#
_entry.id   AF-A0A094D2K1-F1
#
_cell.length_a   1.000
_cell.length_b   1.000
_cell.length_c   1.000
_cell.angle_alpha   90.00
_cell.angle_beta   90.00
_cell.angle_gamma   90.00
#
_symmetry.space_group_name_H-M   'P 1'
#
loop_
_entity.id
_entity.type
_entity.pdbx_description
1 polymer ?
#
loop_
_entity_poly.entity_id
_entity_poly.type
_entity_poly.pdbx_seq_one_letter_code
_entity_poly.pdbx_strand_id
1 'polypeptide(L)'
;MAPAQYRTPPQAPPLFTATTTSLVADAKKLCANSKSVMDIIVDSVKPENAAFETVVLPMAVDENEGSLEARIIGFYQAVSTNKALRDASTEAEKIMDEFAIEASMREDVYKLVEAAFQKGAELDPESQRLLEKERKSYIRNGLGLPAGPKRERFKEIKLRLSQISTDFQKNLNEEDGGIWVTREEMEGVPEDVLGGLEKGTGAEEGKLRLSFKYPDLFPTLKFALSAELRQKLFIENENKCNVNVPLFKEAIVLRDEAARLLGYPDHATFRIEDKMAKTPKTVLDFLGDLRTQLAPGGIKETEHLKELKIADLKSRGLENTYDGNYYLWDHRFYDRLMVEKEYTIDEQKIAEYFPLESTVNSMLNIFESLFGLVFVEIEGEARDALSPTGKRDDIVWHEDVKLFSVWDDAGEGGAFSGYLYLDLHPRPGKYGHAANFNLQSGFIAANGTRRYPATALVCNFSKPTAEKPSLLKHDEVVTLFHELGHGIHDLVGRTQYSRFHGTSVVRDFVEAPSQMLENWCWAPAQLKGLSKHYVSGEAIPDDLIEKLINTKHVNDALFNLRQLHFGTFDMAVHTPKTHEEAVGLEISELYNTLRMQISGMNGPEALGKGNAWGNGPATFGHLIGGYDAGYYGYLSSQVYSADMFHSVFAKDPMSAAEGRRYRHMVLEKGGSQDEMVTLEAFLGRKPSTEAFYRELDLRVPNATLLAKPPNHHISLPISTIRDPSTLNLPVPEHPARLQDLAALPPDLAHQARQRMTGVRIRCAHGNCNEYDVCVQCFSDGESSRDHNPATHPYRVIEQNSVPIYDSSWGADEELLLLEGAEIYGLGSWADIADHIGGYRDKDEVRDHYVKTYVESPAFPLPKRQAPEEIDLSDEGTRARFQQQKKQRIEKRKEDAKNAVPALPKKKPTASVPSCHEIQGYMPGRLEFETEWANEAEEAVQHMQFEPGDGINPRTGELEPEMELKMTVMDIYNNRLTMRAERKKVIFEHNILEYRKNAAADKKRTKEERELLTKAKPLARMMNHDDFDDFNKGLIEELNLRQAVHQLQDWRHMRVGDLRSGEKYEADKVLRAQKTQPMGSLDRERFASQRAKAAPAMEVPSGAAALVAPELPLRLLQNGPNGVANGVNSVTDTPTDSPRPNGINGHTNGISTPLTVRQKTVIQPVPGIQPLNINHENAPDIHLLTKEEIELCRTLRLQPKPYLAVKEAILKEAVKTNGQMKKKQAREICRLESQRGGRIFEFFVTSGWIAKA
;
A
#
# COMPACT_ATOMS: atom_id res chain seq x y z
N MET A 1 28.66 10.06 32.43
CA MET A 1 28.62 11.48 32.91
C MET A 1 28.45 12.41 31.71
N ALA A 2 27.37 13.19 31.69
CA ALA A 2 27.14 14.17 30.63
C ALA A 2 28.14 15.35 30.65
N PRO A 3 28.32 16.07 29.53
CA PRO A 3 28.94 17.40 29.47
C PRO A 3 28.37 18.36 30.52
N ALA A 4 29.19 19.28 31.03
CA ALA A 4 28.83 20.14 32.16
C ALA A 4 27.54 20.97 31.92
N GLN A 5 27.31 21.41 30.69
CA GLN A 5 26.13 22.21 30.30
C GLN A 5 24.79 21.49 30.48
N TYR A 6 24.77 20.14 30.49
CA TYR A 6 23.56 19.32 30.58
C TYR A 6 23.32 18.73 32.00
N ARG A 7 24.09 19.17 33.01
CA ARG A 7 24.04 18.59 34.37
C ARG A 7 23.04 19.23 35.32
N THR A 8 22.46 20.37 34.97
CA THR A 8 21.60 21.14 35.86
C THR A 8 20.44 21.73 35.04
N PRO A 9 19.33 20.98 34.90
CA PRO A 9 18.12 21.49 34.27
C PRO A 9 17.65 22.81 34.88
N PRO A 10 17.16 23.78 34.08
CA PRO A 10 16.66 25.07 34.57
C PRO A 10 15.30 24.96 35.28
N GLN A 11 14.63 23.81 35.17
CA GLN A 11 13.36 23.51 35.81
C GLN A 11 13.50 22.18 36.55
N ALA A 12 13.02 22.09 37.79
CA ALA A 12 12.97 20.83 38.54
C ALA A 12 11.97 19.83 37.90
N PRO A 13 12.16 18.52 38.09
CA PRO A 13 11.20 17.50 37.65
C PRO A 13 9.91 17.54 38.50
N PRO A 14 8.79 16.99 37.97
CA PRO A 14 7.56 16.74 38.73
C PRO A 14 7.78 16.00 40.06
N LEU A 15 6.93 16.31 41.06
CA LEU A 15 6.89 15.62 42.34
C LEU A 15 5.77 14.57 42.39
N PHE A 16 6.09 13.39 42.91
CA PHE A 16 5.18 12.26 43.09
C PHE A 16 4.89 11.98 44.58
N THR A 17 4.76 13.05 45.37
CA THR A 17 4.58 13.01 46.83
C THR A 17 3.12 13.07 47.30
N ALA A 18 2.15 12.81 46.43
CA ALA A 18 0.73 13.00 46.77
C ALA A 18 0.21 11.94 47.75
N THR A 19 -0.77 12.33 48.55
CA THR A 19 -1.47 11.45 49.50
C THR A 19 -2.92 11.28 49.09
N THR A 20 -3.59 10.25 49.63
CA THR A 20 -5.02 10.01 49.40
C THR A 20 -5.91 11.20 49.80
N THR A 21 -5.46 12.02 50.76
CA THR A 21 -6.15 13.24 51.18
C THR A 21 -5.75 14.45 50.33
N SER A 22 -4.48 14.56 49.91
CA SER A 22 -4.05 15.72 49.12
C SER A 22 -4.63 15.70 47.72
N LEU A 23 -4.62 14.58 46.98
CA LEU A 23 -5.20 14.49 45.61
C LEU A 23 -6.61 15.11 45.51
N VAL A 24 -7.49 14.76 46.44
CA VAL A 24 -8.88 15.25 46.50
C VAL A 24 -8.97 16.71 46.99
N ALA A 25 -8.02 17.17 47.80
CA ALA A 25 -7.96 18.56 48.25
C ALA A 25 -7.36 19.49 47.17
N ASP A 26 -6.32 19.04 46.49
CA ASP A 26 -5.60 19.73 45.43
C ASP A 26 -6.50 19.90 44.19
N ALA A 27 -7.22 18.86 43.77
CA ALA A 27 -8.26 18.96 42.74
C ALA A 27 -9.34 19.99 43.10
N LYS A 28 -9.84 19.98 44.36
CA LYS A 28 -10.82 20.99 44.82
C LYS A 28 -10.24 22.41 44.85
N LYS A 29 -8.96 22.56 45.18
CA LYS A 29 -8.22 23.84 45.11
C LYS A 29 -8.11 24.33 43.67
N LEU A 30 -7.79 23.48 42.71
CA LEU A 30 -7.73 23.83 41.28
C LEU A 30 -9.10 24.30 40.79
N CYS A 31 -10.15 23.50 40.99
CA CYS A 31 -11.52 23.88 40.62
C CYS A 31 -11.97 25.20 41.26
N ALA A 32 -11.61 25.44 42.53
CA ALA A 32 -11.93 26.70 43.22
C ALA A 32 -11.16 27.90 42.67
N ASN A 33 -9.89 27.73 42.29
CA ASN A 33 -9.09 28.78 41.65
C ASN A 33 -9.68 29.16 40.28
N SER A 34 -9.87 28.18 39.40
CA SER A 34 -10.45 28.39 38.07
C SER A 34 -11.84 29.01 38.13
N LYS A 35 -12.66 28.61 39.11
CA LYS A 35 -13.95 29.24 39.42
C LYS A 35 -13.80 30.70 39.82
N SER A 36 -12.85 31.02 40.70
CA SER A 36 -12.58 32.41 41.10
C SER A 36 -12.06 33.27 39.95
N VAL A 37 -11.28 32.72 39.02
CA VAL A 37 -10.87 33.42 37.79
C VAL A 37 -12.09 33.69 36.91
N MET A 38 -12.93 32.67 36.71
CA MET A 38 -14.32 32.71 36.22
C MET A 38 -15.09 33.96 36.69
N ASP A 39 -15.28 34.00 38.00
CA ASP A 39 -16.12 34.99 38.68
C ASP A 39 -15.51 36.39 38.63
N ILE A 40 -14.19 36.52 38.78
CA ILE A 40 -13.48 37.82 38.66
C ILE A 40 -13.62 38.42 37.25
N ILE A 41 -13.56 37.60 36.19
CA ILE A 41 -13.77 38.07 34.82
C ILE A 41 -15.19 38.61 34.65
N VAL A 42 -16.20 37.89 35.16
CA VAL A 42 -17.62 38.29 35.05
C VAL A 42 -17.93 39.56 35.86
N ASP A 43 -17.35 39.72 37.05
CA ASP A 43 -17.55 40.92 37.88
C ASP A 43 -16.79 42.16 37.35
N SER A 44 -15.67 41.98 36.65
CA SER A 44 -14.80 43.09 36.21
C SER A 44 -14.95 43.48 34.74
N VAL A 45 -15.37 42.56 33.86
CA VAL A 45 -15.47 42.78 32.41
C VAL A 45 -16.92 42.83 31.96
N LYS A 46 -17.29 43.92 31.30
CA LYS A 46 -18.58 44.06 30.63
C LYS A 46 -18.47 43.67 29.15
N PRO A 47 -19.55 43.19 28.50
CA PRO A 47 -19.55 42.89 27.06
C PRO A 47 -19.07 44.04 26.18
N GLU A 48 -19.44 45.28 26.51
CA GLU A 48 -19.02 46.51 25.81
C GLU A 48 -17.49 46.73 25.77
N ASN A 49 -16.75 46.14 26.72
CA ASN A 49 -15.29 46.27 26.86
C ASN A 49 -14.56 44.93 26.76
N ALA A 50 -15.26 43.82 26.49
CA ALA A 50 -14.68 42.49 26.39
C ALA A 50 -13.57 42.45 25.33
N ALA A 51 -12.53 41.64 25.58
CA ALA A 51 -11.38 41.49 24.71
C ALA A 51 -10.72 40.13 24.98
N PHE A 52 -9.81 39.69 24.11
CA PHE A 52 -9.05 38.47 24.32
C PHE A 52 -8.22 38.55 25.62
N GLU A 53 -7.56 39.69 25.83
CA GLU A 53 -6.64 39.97 26.94
C GLU A 53 -7.35 40.05 28.29
N THR A 54 -8.64 40.39 28.30
CA THR A 54 -9.45 40.56 29.53
C THR A 54 -10.34 39.37 29.85
N VAL A 55 -10.59 38.47 28.89
CA VAL A 55 -11.52 37.34 29.06
C VAL A 55 -10.82 35.99 28.87
N VAL A 56 -10.24 35.74 27.69
CA VAL A 56 -9.71 34.41 27.33
C VAL A 56 -8.28 34.21 27.81
N LEU A 57 -7.43 35.24 27.74
CA LEU A 57 -6.05 35.16 28.19
C LEU A 57 -5.92 34.84 29.69
N PRO A 58 -6.70 35.44 30.62
CA PRO A 58 -6.63 35.07 32.04
C PRO A 58 -7.08 33.62 32.29
N MET A 59 -8.10 33.14 31.58
CA MET A 59 -8.52 31.73 31.65
C MET A 59 -7.44 30.78 31.15
N ALA A 60 -6.75 31.13 30.06
CA ALA A 60 -5.66 30.33 29.51
C ALA A 60 -4.39 30.35 30.38
N VAL A 61 -4.15 31.43 31.15
CA VAL A 61 -3.08 31.48 32.16
C VAL A 61 -3.41 30.59 33.37
N ASP A 62 -4.67 30.51 33.77
CA ASP A 62 -5.14 29.56 34.79
C ASP A 62 -5.05 28.10 34.31
N GLU A 63 -5.49 27.81 33.07
CA GLU A 63 -5.33 26.49 32.43
C GLU A 63 -3.85 26.10 32.26
N ASN A 64 -2.98 27.06 31.96
CA ASN A 64 -1.53 26.86 31.89
C ASN A 64 -0.98 26.31 33.23
N GLU A 65 -1.09 27.07 34.33
CA GLU A 65 -0.52 26.63 35.61
C GLU A 65 -1.31 25.46 36.24
N GLY A 66 -2.64 25.42 36.10
CA GLY A 66 -3.48 24.33 36.59
C GLY A 66 -3.17 22.97 35.95
N SER A 67 -2.80 22.96 34.66
CA SER A 67 -2.41 21.74 33.94
C SER A 67 -1.19 21.02 34.54
N LEU A 68 -0.34 21.75 35.27
CA LEU A 68 0.88 21.23 35.89
C LEU A 68 0.63 20.38 37.13
N GLU A 69 -0.50 20.58 37.81
CA GLU A 69 -0.96 19.76 38.94
C GLU A 69 -2.01 18.73 38.46
N ALA A 70 -3.00 19.15 37.67
CA ALA A 70 -4.14 18.32 37.27
C ALA A 70 -3.75 17.02 36.55
N ARG A 71 -2.79 17.07 35.61
CA ARG A 71 -2.33 15.90 34.85
C ARG A 71 -1.63 14.87 35.75
N ILE A 72 -0.88 15.33 36.76
CA ILE A 72 -0.25 14.47 37.76
C ILE A 72 -1.31 13.84 38.68
N ILE A 73 -2.33 14.61 39.09
CA ILE A 73 -3.44 14.11 39.92
C ILE A 73 -4.17 12.94 39.23
N GLY A 74 -4.50 13.07 37.94
CA GLY A 74 -5.13 12.00 37.15
C GLY A 74 -4.21 10.81 36.83
N PHE A 75 -2.89 11.04 36.72
CA PHE A 75 -1.92 9.98 36.39
C PHE A 75 -1.76 8.90 37.47
N TYR A 76 -1.96 9.21 38.75
CA TYR A 76 -1.76 8.24 39.85
C TYR A 76 -2.60 6.96 39.69
N GLN A 77 -3.83 7.04 39.17
CA GLN A 77 -4.67 5.85 38.93
C GLN A 77 -4.07 4.90 37.88
N ALA A 78 -3.22 5.39 36.99
CA ALA A 78 -2.61 4.60 35.91
C ALA A 78 -1.31 3.89 36.34
N VAL A 79 -0.63 4.32 37.42
CA VAL A 79 0.72 3.81 37.76
C VAL A 79 0.97 3.46 39.22
N SER A 80 0.18 3.98 40.17
CA SER A 80 0.42 3.75 41.60
C SER A 80 0.16 2.30 42.01
N THR A 81 1.07 1.69 42.77
CA THR A 81 0.85 0.37 43.36
C THR A 81 -0.20 0.40 44.49
N ASN A 82 -0.35 1.52 45.18
CA ASN A 82 -1.29 1.70 46.28
C ASN A 82 -2.73 1.94 45.77
N LYS A 83 -3.62 0.95 45.97
CA LYS A 83 -5.04 1.05 45.54
C LYS A 83 -5.73 2.29 46.11
N ALA A 84 -5.55 2.60 47.39
CA ALA A 84 -6.22 3.76 48.00
C ALA A 84 -5.76 5.11 47.38
N LEU A 85 -4.57 5.17 46.81
CA LEU A 85 -4.07 6.34 46.07
C LEU A 85 -4.61 6.38 44.63
N ARG A 86 -4.82 5.22 43.98
CA ARG A 86 -5.55 5.14 42.71
C ARG A 86 -7.02 5.55 42.88
N ASP A 87 -7.69 5.00 43.89
CA ASP A 87 -9.10 5.32 44.19
C ASP A 87 -9.30 6.82 44.48
N ALA A 88 -8.35 7.45 45.18
CA ALA A 88 -8.35 8.89 45.44
C ALA A 88 -8.00 9.73 44.19
N SER A 89 -7.20 9.20 43.27
CA SER A 89 -6.89 9.82 41.97
C SER A 89 -8.12 9.84 41.06
N THR A 90 -8.85 8.72 40.95
CA THR A 90 -10.10 8.63 40.18
C THR A 90 -11.20 9.55 40.74
N GLU A 91 -11.37 9.64 42.07
CA GLU A 91 -12.35 10.58 42.66
C GLU A 91 -11.90 12.05 42.48
N ALA A 92 -10.60 12.33 42.51
CA ALA A 92 -10.05 13.66 42.23
C ALA A 92 -10.24 14.09 40.77
N GLU A 93 -10.04 13.17 39.81
CA GLU A 93 -10.34 13.38 38.39
C GLU A 93 -11.83 13.62 38.16
N LYS A 94 -12.71 12.79 38.76
CA LYS A 94 -14.17 12.99 38.73
C LYS A 94 -14.59 14.38 39.24
N ILE A 95 -13.95 14.91 40.29
CA ILE A 95 -14.20 16.29 40.77
C ILE A 95 -13.78 17.35 39.74
N MET A 96 -12.69 17.12 39.00
CA MET A 96 -12.25 18.02 37.93
C MET A 96 -13.18 17.94 36.70
N ASP A 97 -13.67 16.75 36.35
CA ASP A 97 -14.68 16.55 35.28
C ASP A 97 -16.04 17.18 35.62
N GLU A 98 -16.55 16.97 36.84
CA GLU A 98 -17.78 17.62 37.33
C GLU A 98 -17.66 19.15 37.25
N PHE A 99 -16.51 19.71 37.64
CA PHE A 99 -16.24 21.14 37.53
C PHE A 99 -16.07 21.61 36.08
N ALA A 100 -15.38 20.85 35.22
CA ALA A 100 -15.23 21.20 33.80
C ALA A 100 -16.59 21.26 33.08
N ILE A 101 -17.51 20.36 33.45
CA ILE A 101 -18.91 20.42 33.00
C ILE A 101 -19.59 21.70 33.53
N GLU A 102 -19.46 22.06 34.82
CA GLU A 102 -20.00 23.31 35.37
C GLU A 102 -19.46 24.55 34.63
N ALA A 103 -18.13 24.64 34.47
CA ALA A 103 -17.42 25.72 33.80
C ALA A 103 -17.88 25.88 32.34
N SER A 104 -18.01 24.78 31.59
CA SER A 104 -18.49 24.77 30.20
C SER A 104 -19.96 25.22 30.02
N MET A 105 -20.71 25.38 31.12
CA MET A 105 -22.10 25.83 31.14
C MET A 105 -22.28 27.28 31.64
N ARG A 106 -21.19 28.03 31.85
CA ARG A 106 -21.20 29.44 32.28
C ARG A 106 -21.66 30.39 31.16
N GLU A 107 -22.97 30.62 31.05
CA GLU A 107 -23.58 31.55 30.07
C GLU A 107 -23.09 33.01 30.24
N ASP A 108 -22.76 33.41 31.46
CA ASP A 108 -22.16 34.70 31.79
C ASP A 108 -20.75 34.85 31.20
N VAL A 109 -19.89 33.85 31.37
CA VAL A 109 -18.53 33.83 30.78
C VAL A 109 -18.62 33.73 29.25
N TYR A 110 -19.47 32.85 28.72
CA TYR A 110 -19.68 32.70 27.28
C TYR A 110 -20.12 34.00 26.59
N LYS A 111 -20.96 34.82 27.23
CA LYS A 111 -21.32 36.16 26.69
C LYS A 111 -20.13 37.09 26.54
N LEU A 112 -19.14 36.99 27.42
CA LEU A 112 -17.90 37.78 27.34
C LEU A 112 -16.95 37.22 26.28
N VAL A 113 -16.87 35.90 26.12
CA VAL A 113 -16.09 35.24 25.05
C VAL A 113 -16.69 35.55 23.67
N GLU A 114 -18.01 35.49 23.53
CA GLU A 114 -18.72 35.86 22.29
C GLU A 114 -18.53 37.36 21.96
N ALA A 115 -18.61 38.25 22.96
CA ALA A 115 -18.35 39.68 22.76
C ALA A 115 -16.88 39.97 22.38
N ALA A 116 -15.92 39.26 22.99
CA ALA A 116 -14.51 39.36 22.62
C ALA A 116 -14.24 38.87 21.19
N PHE A 117 -14.93 37.81 20.74
CA PHE A 117 -14.87 37.32 19.37
C PHE A 117 -15.51 38.28 18.35
N GLN A 118 -16.72 38.78 18.64
CA GLN A 118 -17.44 39.71 17.77
C GLN A 118 -16.72 41.06 17.59
N LYS A 119 -15.79 41.41 18.50
CA LYS A 119 -14.95 42.61 18.41
C LYS A 119 -13.90 42.55 17.29
N GLY A 120 -13.53 41.36 16.81
CA GLY A 120 -12.65 41.18 15.66
C GLY A 120 -11.25 41.79 15.83
N ALA A 121 -10.60 41.60 16.98
CA ALA A 121 -9.24 42.08 17.20
C ALA A 121 -8.21 41.29 16.37
N GLU A 122 -7.14 41.95 15.92
CA GLU A 122 -6.00 41.28 15.29
C GLU A 122 -5.15 40.60 16.37
N LEU A 123 -5.22 39.27 16.42
CA LEU A 123 -4.44 38.40 17.32
C LEU A 123 -3.38 37.62 16.54
N ASP A 124 -2.39 37.05 17.23
CA ASP A 124 -1.52 36.04 16.62
C ASP A 124 -2.30 34.75 16.31
N PRO A 125 -1.82 33.89 15.39
CA PRO A 125 -2.60 32.74 14.93
C PRO A 125 -2.99 31.73 16.02
N GLU A 126 -2.20 31.59 17.09
CA GLU A 126 -2.50 30.65 18.17
C GLU A 126 -3.51 31.26 19.14
N SER A 127 -3.38 32.55 19.49
CA SER A 127 -4.38 33.29 20.28
C SER A 127 -5.74 33.35 19.57
N GLN A 128 -5.75 33.55 18.24
CA GLN A 128 -6.97 33.49 17.44
C GLN A 128 -7.61 32.09 17.48
N ARG A 129 -6.81 31.03 17.27
CA ARG A 129 -7.30 29.64 17.37
C ARG A 129 -7.78 29.29 18.77
N LEU A 130 -7.16 29.84 19.82
CA LEU A 130 -7.60 29.69 21.22
C LEU A 130 -8.97 30.32 21.44
N LEU A 131 -9.17 31.58 21.01
CA LEU A 131 -10.45 32.28 21.08
C LEU A 131 -11.56 31.54 20.31
N GLU A 132 -11.27 31.05 19.11
CA GLU A 132 -12.18 30.24 18.30
C GLU A 132 -12.53 28.91 18.96
N LYS A 133 -11.53 28.16 19.47
CA LYS A 133 -11.73 26.88 20.16
C LYS A 133 -12.52 27.07 21.46
N GLU A 134 -12.26 28.13 22.22
CA GLU A 134 -12.98 28.46 23.46
C GLU A 134 -14.45 28.78 23.20
N ARG A 135 -14.71 29.74 22.29
CA ARG A 135 -16.07 30.05 21.81
C ARG A 135 -16.82 28.81 21.33
N LYS A 136 -16.14 27.98 20.54
CA LYS A 136 -16.70 26.74 19.98
C LYS A 136 -16.93 25.66 21.05
N SER A 137 -16.16 25.63 22.13
CA SER A 137 -16.37 24.69 23.25
C SER A 137 -17.70 24.98 23.97
N TYR A 138 -17.99 26.26 24.26
CA TYR A 138 -19.24 26.69 24.90
C TYR A 138 -20.47 26.39 24.02
N ILE A 139 -20.39 26.65 22.72
CA ILE A 139 -21.46 26.33 21.76
C ILE A 139 -21.72 24.81 21.74
N ARG A 140 -20.66 23.99 21.68
CA ARG A 140 -20.72 22.51 21.65
C ARG A 140 -21.11 21.87 22.98
N ASN A 141 -21.06 22.62 24.08
CA ASN A 141 -21.65 22.25 25.37
C ASN A 141 -23.07 22.83 25.57
N GLY A 142 -23.70 23.36 24.52
CA GLY A 142 -25.13 23.69 24.53
C GLY A 142 -25.47 25.11 24.94
N LEU A 143 -24.51 26.01 25.12
CA LEU A 143 -24.81 27.44 25.32
C LEU A 143 -25.27 28.15 24.03
N GLY A 144 -25.12 27.50 22.87
CA GLY A 144 -25.85 27.87 21.65
C GLY A 144 -27.36 27.59 21.70
N LEU A 145 -27.84 26.78 22.66
CA LEU A 145 -29.26 26.55 22.88
C LEU A 145 -29.89 27.65 23.72
N PRO A 146 -31.11 28.13 23.40
CA PRO A 146 -31.88 28.98 24.29
C PRO A 146 -32.09 28.34 25.67
N ALA A 147 -32.05 29.16 26.73
CA ALA A 147 -32.34 28.70 28.08
C ALA A 147 -33.76 28.12 28.18
N GLY A 148 -33.90 26.93 28.76
CA GLY A 148 -35.15 26.19 28.84
C GLY A 148 -34.97 24.67 28.73
N PRO A 149 -36.08 23.91 28.58
CA PRO A 149 -36.06 22.45 28.72
C PRO A 149 -35.06 21.70 27.83
N LYS A 150 -34.80 22.17 26.60
CA LYS A 150 -33.79 21.56 25.71
C LYS A 150 -32.38 21.64 26.28
N ARG A 151 -32.01 22.76 26.91
CA ARG A 151 -30.67 22.94 27.47
C ARG A 151 -30.49 22.17 28.78
N GLU A 152 -31.50 22.16 29.64
CA GLU A 152 -31.45 21.31 30.85
C GLU A 152 -31.40 19.83 30.49
N ARG A 153 -32.17 19.39 29.48
CA ARG A 153 -32.08 18.01 28.97
C ARG A 153 -30.68 17.68 28.41
N PHE A 154 -30.07 18.59 27.64
CA PHE A 154 -28.69 18.42 27.18
C PHE A 154 -27.69 18.28 28.35
N LYS A 155 -27.88 19.05 29.42
CA LYS A 155 -27.07 18.99 30.64
C LYS A 155 -27.24 17.66 31.41
N GLU A 156 -28.48 17.16 31.56
CA GLU A 156 -28.74 15.82 32.11
C GLU A 156 -27.99 14.73 31.33
N ILE A 157 -28.07 14.79 30.00
CA ILE A 157 -27.42 13.84 29.10
C ILE A 157 -25.90 13.89 29.26
N LYS A 158 -25.29 15.09 29.28
CA LYS A 158 -23.85 15.27 29.49
C LYS A 158 -23.37 14.65 30.81
N LEU A 159 -24.10 14.87 31.90
CA LEU A 159 -23.79 14.29 33.21
C LEU A 159 -23.91 12.76 33.19
N ARG A 160 -24.97 12.20 32.57
CA ARG A 160 -25.15 10.75 32.49
C ARG A 160 -24.07 10.09 31.60
N LEU A 161 -23.68 10.71 30.50
CA LEU A 161 -22.58 10.25 29.63
C LEU A 161 -21.23 10.22 30.37
N SER A 162 -20.96 11.21 31.23
CA SER A 162 -19.77 11.21 32.12
C SER A 162 -19.79 10.01 33.06
N GLN A 163 -20.89 9.80 33.78
CA GLN A 163 -21.04 8.67 34.70
C GLN A 163 -20.92 7.32 33.97
N ILE A 164 -21.55 7.17 32.79
CA ILE A 164 -21.41 5.96 31.96
C ILE A 164 -19.94 5.72 31.58
N SER A 165 -19.18 6.76 31.23
CA SER A 165 -17.76 6.62 30.91
C SER A 165 -16.97 6.08 32.10
N THR A 166 -17.16 6.66 33.29
CA THR A 166 -16.52 6.21 34.53
C THR A 166 -16.89 4.76 34.86
N ASP A 167 -18.18 4.41 34.85
CA ASP A 167 -18.68 3.06 35.12
C ASP A 167 -18.10 2.04 34.12
N PHE A 168 -18.10 2.38 32.83
CA PHE A 168 -17.65 1.50 31.76
C PHE A 168 -16.15 1.19 31.85
N GLN A 169 -15.30 2.22 32.02
CA GLN A 169 -13.85 2.04 32.15
C GLN A 169 -13.50 1.31 33.45
N LYS A 170 -14.20 1.61 34.55
CA LYS A 170 -14.04 0.87 35.82
C LYS A 170 -14.32 -0.62 35.62
N ASN A 171 -15.41 -0.98 34.94
CA ASN A 171 -15.76 -2.38 34.66
C ASN A 171 -14.75 -3.08 33.74
N LEU A 172 -14.03 -2.37 32.87
CA LEU A 172 -12.90 -2.94 32.10
C LEU A 172 -11.65 -3.15 32.99
N ASN A 173 -11.36 -2.20 33.89
CA ASN A 173 -10.16 -2.19 34.71
C ASN A 173 -10.24 -3.17 35.91
N GLU A 174 -11.43 -3.35 36.49
CA GLU A 174 -11.71 -4.30 37.59
C GLU A 174 -12.11 -5.71 37.09
N GLU A 175 -12.06 -5.96 35.77
CA GLU A 175 -12.30 -7.27 35.17
C GLU A 175 -11.24 -8.29 35.63
N ASP A 176 -11.65 -9.38 36.28
CA ASP A 176 -10.78 -10.50 36.71
C ASP A 176 -11.32 -11.84 36.19
N GLY A 177 -11.86 -11.83 34.97
CA GLY A 177 -12.44 -12.98 34.31
C GLY A 177 -11.37 -13.97 33.83
N GLY A 178 -11.77 -15.24 33.73
CA GLY A 178 -10.93 -16.30 33.20
C GLY A 178 -11.62 -17.64 33.13
N ILE A 179 -10.92 -18.62 32.57
CA ILE A 179 -11.37 -20.02 32.49
C ILE A 179 -10.38 -20.95 33.18
N TRP A 180 -10.90 -21.93 33.92
CA TRP A 180 -10.11 -23.04 34.44
C TRP A 180 -9.98 -24.13 33.37
N VAL A 181 -8.75 -24.60 33.17
CA VAL A 181 -8.36 -25.57 32.13
C VAL A 181 -7.36 -26.58 32.66
N THR A 182 -7.39 -27.82 32.17
CA THR A 182 -6.38 -28.83 32.53
C THR A 182 -5.07 -28.61 31.75
N ARG A 183 -3.98 -29.27 32.18
CA ARG A 183 -2.69 -29.18 31.47
C ARG A 183 -2.75 -29.87 30.09
N GLU A 184 -3.65 -30.82 29.90
CA GLU A 184 -3.91 -31.51 28.63
C GLU A 184 -4.65 -30.62 27.64
N GLU A 185 -5.63 -29.80 28.09
CA GLU A 185 -6.27 -28.78 27.23
C GLU A 185 -5.25 -27.74 26.71
N MET A 186 -4.17 -27.51 27.46
CA MET A 186 -3.11 -26.53 27.19
C MET A 186 -1.99 -27.04 26.27
N GLU A 187 -2.14 -28.19 25.59
CA GLU A 187 -1.10 -28.74 24.72
C GLU A 187 -0.63 -27.72 23.65
N GLY A 188 0.68 -27.59 23.51
CA GLY A 188 1.34 -26.63 22.61
C GLY A 188 1.67 -25.27 23.22
N VAL A 189 1.03 -24.87 24.33
CA VAL A 189 1.34 -23.60 25.00
C VAL A 189 2.70 -23.67 25.73
N PRO A 190 3.61 -22.70 25.53
CA PRO A 190 4.93 -22.71 26.15
C PRO A 190 4.95 -22.78 27.69
N GLU A 191 5.90 -23.53 28.24
CA GLU A 191 6.00 -23.83 29.68
C GLU A 191 6.32 -22.59 30.54
N ASP A 192 6.96 -21.56 29.98
CA ASP A 192 7.18 -20.27 30.64
C ASP A 192 5.87 -19.51 30.87
N VAL A 193 4.90 -19.63 29.95
CA VAL A 193 3.51 -19.16 30.17
C VAL A 193 2.83 -20.02 31.21
N LEU A 194 2.85 -21.36 31.07
CA LEU A 194 2.18 -22.28 32.00
C LEU A 194 2.70 -22.18 33.44
N GLY A 195 3.98 -21.85 33.62
CA GLY A 195 4.61 -21.65 34.93
C GLY A 195 4.14 -20.40 35.67
N GLY A 196 3.62 -19.40 34.95
CA GLY A 196 3.09 -18.16 35.51
C GLY A 196 1.60 -18.20 35.91
N LEU A 197 0.83 -19.18 35.43
CA LEU A 197 -0.61 -19.27 35.65
C LEU A 197 -0.97 -19.68 37.10
N GLU A 198 -2.11 -19.16 37.59
CA GLU A 198 -2.66 -19.55 38.90
C GLU A 198 -3.04 -21.04 38.91
N LYS A 199 -2.66 -21.75 39.97
CA LYS A 199 -2.92 -23.20 40.12
C LYS A 199 -4.19 -23.39 40.95
N GLY A 200 -5.13 -24.16 40.39
CA GLY A 200 -6.45 -24.36 40.98
C GLY A 200 -6.41 -25.18 42.27
N THR A 201 -7.37 -24.93 43.15
CA THR A 201 -7.51 -25.58 44.45
C THR A 201 -8.96 -26.01 44.67
N GLY A 202 -9.18 -27.01 45.53
CA GLY A 202 -10.53 -27.52 45.81
C GLY A 202 -11.20 -28.09 44.56
N ALA A 203 -12.29 -27.46 44.10
CA ALA A 203 -13.02 -27.91 42.90
C ALA A 203 -12.20 -27.82 41.60
N GLU A 204 -11.17 -26.97 41.58
CA GLU A 204 -10.31 -26.75 40.41
C GLU A 204 -8.91 -27.37 40.59
N GLU A 205 -8.72 -28.26 41.58
CA GLU A 205 -7.45 -28.95 41.81
C GLU A 205 -6.95 -29.69 40.55
N GLY A 206 -5.69 -29.46 40.19
CA GLY A 206 -5.07 -29.98 38.96
C GLY A 206 -5.23 -29.11 37.71
N LYS A 207 -5.97 -27.99 37.78
CA LYS A 207 -6.15 -27.04 36.68
C LYS A 207 -5.27 -25.79 36.81
N LEU A 208 -5.16 -25.06 35.70
CA LEU A 208 -4.59 -23.72 35.62
C LEU A 208 -5.69 -22.71 35.28
N ARG A 209 -5.58 -21.48 35.79
CA ARG A 209 -6.45 -20.35 35.42
C ARG A 209 -5.84 -19.62 34.24
N LEU A 210 -6.59 -19.48 33.15
CA LEU A 210 -6.32 -18.52 32.10
C LEU A 210 -7.14 -17.27 32.36
N SER A 211 -6.51 -16.12 32.61
CA SER A 211 -7.23 -14.84 32.62
C SER A 211 -7.52 -14.36 31.18
N PHE A 212 -8.39 -13.36 31.05
CA PHE A 212 -8.58 -12.65 29.79
C PHE A 212 -7.60 -11.48 29.59
N LYS A 213 -6.47 -11.46 30.31
CA LYS A 213 -5.40 -10.47 30.15
C LYS A 213 -4.42 -10.92 29.06
N TYR A 214 -3.77 -9.96 28.39
CA TYR A 214 -2.98 -10.22 27.18
C TYR A 214 -1.84 -11.25 27.36
N PRO A 215 -1.11 -11.32 28.50
CA PRO A 215 -0.06 -12.33 28.73
C PRO A 215 -0.56 -13.78 28.72
N ASP A 216 -1.82 -14.03 29.08
CA ASP A 216 -2.40 -15.39 29.07
C ASP A 216 -3.14 -15.63 27.74
N LEU A 217 -3.95 -14.64 27.36
CA LEU A 217 -4.89 -14.70 26.24
C LEU A 217 -4.19 -14.87 24.89
N PHE A 218 -3.18 -14.03 24.58
CA PHE A 218 -2.57 -14.05 23.25
C PHE A 218 -1.61 -15.23 23.02
N PRO A 219 -0.76 -15.66 23.99
CA PRO A 219 -0.02 -16.90 23.84
C PRO A 219 -0.93 -18.12 23.72
N THR A 220 -2.01 -18.23 24.51
CA THR A 220 -2.94 -19.36 24.38
C THR A 220 -3.62 -19.38 23.00
N LEU A 221 -4.08 -18.23 22.48
CA LEU A 221 -4.65 -18.15 21.13
C LEU A 221 -3.61 -18.33 20.00
N LYS A 222 -2.32 -18.03 20.22
CA LYS A 222 -1.24 -18.32 19.27
C LYS A 222 -0.84 -19.81 19.26
N PHE A 223 -0.76 -20.46 20.43
CA PHE A 223 -0.04 -21.73 20.60
C PHE A 223 -0.89 -22.97 20.95
N ALA A 224 -2.07 -22.82 21.56
CA ALA A 224 -2.85 -23.99 21.99
C ALA A 224 -3.35 -24.84 20.82
N LEU A 225 -3.06 -26.14 20.82
CA LEU A 225 -3.38 -27.07 19.74
C LEU A 225 -4.89 -27.37 19.63
N SER A 226 -5.61 -27.38 20.75
CA SER A 226 -7.07 -27.55 20.81
C SER A 226 -7.79 -26.35 20.20
N ALA A 227 -8.64 -26.61 19.20
CA ALA A 227 -9.50 -25.58 18.60
C ALA A 227 -10.65 -25.19 19.55
N GLU A 228 -11.08 -26.13 20.39
CA GLU A 228 -12.14 -26.01 21.39
C GLU A 228 -11.73 -25.05 22.50
N LEU A 229 -10.48 -25.15 22.99
CA LEU A 229 -9.92 -24.19 23.95
C LEU A 229 -9.83 -22.80 23.33
N ARG A 230 -9.26 -22.66 22.11
CA ARG A 230 -9.18 -21.35 21.44
C ARG A 230 -10.58 -20.74 21.25
N GLN A 231 -11.56 -21.54 20.84
CA GLN A 231 -12.97 -21.12 20.69
C GLN A 231 -13.56 -20.64 22.03
N LYS A 232 -13.46 -21.45 23.08
CA LYS A 232 -13.96 -21.14 24.43
C LYS A 232 -13.34 -19.84 24.93
N LEU A 233 -12.02 -19.75 24.96
CA LEU A 233 -11.28 -18.58 25.42
C LEU A 233 -11.64 -17.31 24.63
N PHE A 234 -11.79 -17.42 23.30
CA PHE A 234 -12.18 -16.31 22.44
C PHE A 234 -13.60 -15.80 22.72
N ILE A 235 -14.59 -16.70 22.80
CA ILE A 235 -16.01 -16.33 23.02
C ILE A 235 -16.20 -15.75 24.43
N GLU A 236 -15.57 -16.33 25.45
CA GLU A 236 -15.63 -15.82 26.82
C GLU A 236 -14.93 -14.45 26.94
N ASN A 237 -13.79 -14.24 26.28
CA ASN A 237 -13.13 -12.92 26.23
C ASN A 237 -14.01 -11.85 25.54
N GLU A 238 -14.77 -12.19 24.49
CA GLU A 238 -15.72 -11.26 23.85
C GLU A 238 -17.01 -11.06 24.69
N ASN A 239 -17.15 -11.72 25.85
CA ASN A 239 -18.27 -11.59 26.78
C ASN A 239 -17.87 -11.14 28.21
N LYS A 240 -16.57 -10.97 28.49
CA LYS A 240 -16.03 -10.77 29.85
C LYS A 240 -16.54 -9.52 30.59
N CYS A 241 -17.06 -8.53 29.86
CA CYS A 241 -17.61 -7.30 30.41
C CYS A 241 -19.10 -7.11 30.07
N ASN A 242 -19.93 -8.17 30.05
CA ASN A 242 -21.34 -8.05 29.66
C ASN A 242 -22.18 -7.04 30.47
N VAL A 243 -21.73 -6.63 31.67
CA VAL A 243 -22.29 -5.50 32.44
C VAL A 243 -22.25 -4.16 31.67
N ASN A 244 -21.30 -4.01 30.75
CA ASN A 244 -21.12 -2.81 29.91
C ASN A 244 -22.05 -2.76 28.69
N VAL A 245 -22.77 -3.84 28.34
CA VAL A 245 -23.71 -3.86 27.20
C VAL A 245 -24.83 -2.81 27.34
N PRO A 246 -25.60 -2.75 28.44
CA PRO A 246 -26.62 -1.70 28.62
C PRO A 246 -26.01 -0.30 28.69
N LEU A 247 -24.84 -0.14 29.31
CA LEU A 247 -24.13 1.14 29.39
C LEU A 247 -23.73 1.66 27.99
N PHE A 248 -23.22 0.79 27.12
CA PHE A 248 -22.89 1.14 25.73
C PHE A 248 -24.15 1.57 24.97
N LYS A 249 -25.24 0.80 25.07
CA LYS A 249 -26.51 1.11 24.39
C LYS A 249 -27.08 2.45 24.86
N GLU A 250 -27.05 2.71 26.16
CA GLU A 250 -27.47 4.00 26.73
C GLU A 250 -26.59 5.15 26.21
N ALA A 251 -25.26 4.98 26.16
CA ALA A 251 -24.35 5.99 25.64
C ALA A 251 -24.62 6.36 24.17
N ILE A 252 -24.88 5.37 23.30
CA ILE A 252 -25.18 5.63 21.88
C ILE A 252 -26.48 6.44 21.73
N VAL A 253 -27.55 6.04 22.42
CA VAL A 253 -28.86 6.74 22.38
C VAL A 253 -28.72 8.17 22.92
N LEU A 254 -28.05 8.35 24.05
CA LEU A 254 -27.82 9.66 24.67
C LEU A 254 -26.95 10.58 23.80
N ARG A 255 -25.92 10.05 23.12
CA ARG A 255 -25.08 10.79 22.17
C ARG A 255 -25.88 11.33 20.99
N ASP A 256 -26.72 10.49 20.40
CA ASP A 256 -27.62 10.90 19.33
C ASP A 256 -28.63 11.98 19.79
N GLU A 257 -29.25 11.81 20.97
CA GLU A 257 -30.15 12.82 21.54
C GLU A 257 -29.43 14.17 21.76
N ALA A 258 -28.22 14.14 22.32
CA ALA A 258 -27.40 15.33 22.55
C ALA A 258 -27.06 16.06 21.23
N ALA A 259 -26.65 15.32 20.19
CA ALA A 259 -26.31 15.91 18.90
C ALA A 259 -27.54 16.53 18.21
N ARG A 260 -28.70 15.86 18.24
CA ARG A 260 -29.96 16.38 17.69
C ARG A 260 -30.50 17.58 18.48
N LEU A 261 -30.29 17.62 19.80
CA LEU A 261 -30.61 18.80 20.61
C LEU A 261 -29.78 20.02 20.18
N LEU A 262 -28.50 19.83 19.86
CA LEU A 262 -27.59 20.85 19.31
C LEU A 262 -27.86 21.22 17.84
N GLY A 263 -28.76 20.50 17.14
CA GLY A 263 -29.12 20.76 15.74
C GLY A 263 -28.27 20.00 14.70
N TYR A 264 -27.41 19.07 15.12
CA TYR A 264 -26.71 18.15 14.22
C TYR A 264 -27.64 16.98 13.84
N PRO A 265 -27.49 16.37 12.65
CA PRO A 265 -28.33 15.25 12.24
C PRO A 265 -28.04 13.97 13.03
N ASP A 266 -26.80 13.79 13.48
CA ASP A 266 -26.30 12.63 14.22
C ASP A 266 -25.03 12.99 15.03
N HIS A 267 -24.57 12.06 15.86
CA HIS A 267 -23.40 12.26 16.73
C HIS A 267 -22.09 12.34 15.94
N ALA A 268 -21.93 11.57 14.87
CA ALA A 268 -20.71 11.59 14.08
C ALA A 268 -20.48 12.95 13.40
N THR A 269 -21.54 13.60 12.91
CA THR A 269 -21.48 14.95 12.34
C THR A 269 -21.02 15.95 13.39
N PHE A 270 -21.55 15.87 14.62
CA PHE A 270 -21.07 16.67 15.74
C PHE A 270 -19.60 16.41 16.07
N ARG A 271 -19.14 15.15 16.09
CA ARG A 271 -17.76 14.78 16.47
C ARG A 271 -16.70 15.06 15.41
N ILE A 272 -17.04 15.00 14.13
CA ILE A 272 -16.06 15.07 13.02
C ILE A 272 -15.85 16.52 12.52
N GLU A 273 -16.77 17.44 12.84
CA GLU A 273 -16.71 18.87 12.49
C GLU A 273 -15.41 19.59 12.93
N ASP A 274 -14.71 19.11 13.97
CA ASP A 274 -13.44 19.69 14.47
C ASP A 274 -12.18 18.85 14.16
N LYS A 275 -12.31 17.80 13.34
CA LYS A 275 -11.26 16.84 12.92
C LYS A 275 -10.58 17.26 11.61
N MET A 276 -9.63 16.48 11.07
CA MET A 276 -9.13 16.69 9.70
C MET A 276 -10.19 16.32 8.65
N ALA A 277 -10.96 15.25 8.87
CA ALA A 277 -11.94 14.75 7.89
C ALA A 277 -13.16 15.69 7.66
N LYS A 278 -13.45 16.60 8.60
CA LYS A 278 -14.55 17.59 8.64
C LYS A 278 -16.00 17.07 8.54
N THR A 279 -16.27 15.95 7.85
CA THR A 279 -17.63 15.39 7.68
C THR A 279 -17.67 13.86 7.81
N PRO A 280 -18.80 13.25 8.25
CA PRO A 280 -18.99 11.81 8.20
C PRO A 280 -18.87 11.22 6.78
N LYS A 281 -19.25 11.98 5.75
CA LYS A 281 -19.15 11.51 4.35
C LYS A 281 -17.69 11.25 3.96
N THR A 282 -16.77 12.16 4.31
CA THR A 282 -15.33 11.98 4.07
C THR A 282 -14.82 10.68 4.68
N VAL A 283 -15.27 10.35 5.90
CA VAL A 283 -14.89 9.11 6.60
C VAL A 283 -15.51 7.88 5.96
N LEU A 284 -16.80 7.91 5.63
CA LEU A 284 -17.50 6.78 5.01
C LEU A 284 -17.00 6.49 3.59
N ASP A 285 -16.67 7.53 2.82
CA ASP A 285 -16.01 7.40 1.51
C ASP A 285 -14.63 6.74 1.65
N PHE A 286 -13.83 7.20 2.63
CA PHE A 286 -12.49 6.67 2.91
C PHE A 286 -12.52 5.20 3.35
N LEU A 287 -13.33 4.85 4.35
CA LEU A 287 -13.51 3.47 4.80
C LEU A 287 -14.11 2.58 3.69
N GLY A 288 -14.93 3.15 2.80
CA GLY A 288 -15.48 2.48 1.63
C GLY A 288 -14.43 2.14 0.55
N ASP A 289 -13.52 3.06 0.22
CA ASP A 289 -12.39 2.77 -0.69
C ASP A 289 -11.44 1.75 -0.04
N LEU A 290 -11.06 1.95 1.23
CA LEU A 290 -10.25 0.97 1.97
C LEU A 290 -10.84 -0.45 1.90
N ARG A 291 -12.15 -0.61 2.18
CA ARG A 291 -12.83 -1.91 2.07
C ARG A 291 -12.70 -2.51 0.67
N THR A 292 -12.81 -1.67 -0.35
CA THR A 292 -12.78 -2.08 -1.76
C THR A 292 -11.38 -2.51 -2.19
N GLN A 293 -10.32 -1.80 -1.75
CA GLN A 293 -8.94 -2.20 -2.03
C GLN A 293 -8.50 -3.43 -1.21
N LEU A 294 -8.89 -3.52 0.06
CA LEU A 294 -8.43 -4.58 0.98
C LEU A 294 -9.10 -5.95 0.76
N ALA A 295 -10.38 -5.98 0.34
CA ALA A 295 -11.14 -7.23 0.29
C ALA A 295 -10.52 -8.35 -0.58
N PRO A 296 -9.94 -8.09 -1.78
CA PRO A 296 -9.23 -9.12 -2.54
C PRO A 296 -8.03 -9.72 -1.81
N GLY A 297 -7.30 -8.90 -1.05
CA GLY A 297 -6.18 -9.34 -0.20
C GLY A 297 -6.66 -10.23 0.94
N GLY A 298 -7.67 -9.78 1.69
CA GLY A 298 -8.22 -10.55 2.81
C GLY A 298 -8.82 -11.90 2.40
N ILE A 299 -9.42 -12.00 1.21
CA ILE A 299 -9.87 -13.28 0.63
C ILE A 299 -8.67 -14.20 0.35
N LYS A 300 -7.64 -13.70 -0.35
CA LYS A 300 -6.42 -14.45 -0.68
C LYS A 300 -5.72 -14.98 0.59
N GLU A 301 -5.57 -14.13 1.60
CA GLU A 301 -4.98 -14.49 2.89
C GLU A 301 -5.84 -15.52 3.64
N THR A 302 -7.17 -15.37 3.64
CA THR A 302 -8.10 -16.33 4.29
C THR A 302 -8.06 -17.71 3.63
N GLU A 303 -7.99 -17.80 2.30
CA GLU A 303 -7.87 -19.10 1.62
C GLU A 303 -6.50 -19.75 1.87
N HIS A 304 -5.41 -18.98 1.89
CA HIS A 304 -4.08 -19.50 2.26
C HIS A 304 -4.05 -20.05 3.70
N LEU A 305 -4.65 -19.32 4.64
CA LEU A 305 -4.77 -19.76 6.04
C LEU A 305 -5.71 -20.97 6.20
N LYS A 306 -6.71 -21.16 5.31
CA LYS A 306 -7.50 -22.40 5.22
C LYS A 306 -6.68 -23.58 4.72
N GLU A 307 -5.84 -23.40 3.70
CA GLU A 307 -4.94 -24.45 3.22
C GLU A 307 -3.97 -24.89 4.33
N LEU A 308 -3.42 -23.94 5.09
CA LEU A 308 -2.62 -24.23 6.29
C LEU A 308 -3.41 -24.97 7.38
N LYS A 309 -4.67 -24.59 7.64
CA LYS A 309 -5.56 -25.31 8.58
C LYS A 309 -5.80 -26.76 8.15
N ILE A 310 -6.08 -27.00 6.87
CA ILE A 310 -6.30 -28.34 6.30
C ILE A 310 -5.02 -29.19 6.40
N ALA A 311 -3.87 -28.60 6.04
CA ALA A 311 -2.58 -29.29 6.09
C ALA A 311 -2.16 -29.64 7.52
N ASP A 312 -2.42 -28.76 8.49
CA ASP A 312 -2.08 -28.96 9.90
C ASP A 312 -3.00 -29.99 10.59
N LEU A 313 -4.30 -29.94 10.35
CA LEU A 313 -5.22 -30.97 10.85
C LEU A 313 -4.84 -32.35 10.29
N LYS A 314 -4.55 -32.44 8.99
CA LYS A 314 -4.08 -33.68 8.36
C LYS A 314 -2.73 -34.17 8.90
N SER A 315 -1.80 -33.28 9.25
CA SER A 315 -0.52 -33.69 9.83
C SER A 315 -0.66 -34.27 11.25
N ARG A 316 -1.73 -33.87 11.96
CA ARG A 316 -2.11 -34.39 13.29
C ARG A 316 -3.10 -35.57 13.27
N GLY A 317 -3.54 -36.04 12.10
CA GLY A 317 -4.56 -37.09 11.96
C GLY A 317 -5.98 -36.64 12.33
N LEU A 318 -6.23 -35.34 12.25
CA LEU A 318 -7.48 -34.65 12.61
C LEU A 318 -8.24 -34.14 11.36
N GLU A 319 -7.96 -34.65 10.16
CA GLU A 319 -8.64 -34.22 8.93
C GLU A 319 -10.17 -34.42 9.00
N ASN A 320 -10.64 -35.39 9.79
CA ASN A 320 -12.06 -35.66 10.02
C ASN A 320 -12.75 -34.63 10.95
N THR A 321 -11.99 -33.71 11.56
CA THR A 321 -12.55 -32.59 12.35
C THR A 321 -12.61 -31.28 11.55
N TYR A 322 -12.27 -31.30 10.26
CA TYR A 322 -12.43 -30.13 9.39
C TYR A 322 -13.87 -30.03 8.87
N ASP A 323 -14.50 -28.90 9.17
CA ASP A 323 -15.90 -28.60 8.89
C ASP A 323 -16.10 -27.68 7.67
N GLY A 324 -15.02 -27.35 6.97
CA GLY A 324 -15.01 -26.42 5.83
C GLY A 324 -14.80 -24.94 6.20
N ASN A 325 -14.74 -24.60 7.50
CA ASN A 325 -14.73 -23.21 7.96
C ASN A 325 -13.34 -22.72 8.40
N TYR A 326 -13.16 -21.40 8.38
CA TYR A 326 -12.06 -20.71 9.04
C TYR A 326 -12.61 -19.70 10.03
N TYR A 327 -12.19 -19.81 11.29
CA TYR A 327 -12.83 -19.10 12.39
C TYR A 327 -11.98 -17.96 12.98
N LEU A 328 -12.66 -16.99 13.60
CA LEU A 328 -12.00 -15.89 14.32
C LEU A 328 -11.02 -16.35 15.42
N TRP A 329 -11.24 -17.53 16.01
CA TRP A 329 -10.34 -18.17 17.00
C TRP A 329 -9.26 -19.08 16.38
N ASP A 330 -9.31 -19.33 15.07
CA ASP A 330 -8.24 -19.99 14.32
C ASP A 330 -7.16 -19.00 13.86
N HIS A 331 -7.54 -17.74 13.61
CA HIS A 331 -6.69 -16.71 13.01
C HIS A 331 -5.29 -16.61 13.65
N ARG A 332 -5.18 -16.33 14.96
CA ARG A 332 -3.88 -16.18 15.64
C ARG A 332 -3.01 -17.44 15.65
N PHE A 333 -3.61 -18.62 15.49
CA PHE A 333 -2.89 -19.89 15.52
C PHE A 333 -2.25 -20.21 14.15
N TYR A 334 -3.00 -20.05 13.06
CA TYR A 334 -2.46 -20.28 11.71
C TYR A 334 -1.64 -19.12 11.17
N ASP A 335 -1.89 -17.88 11.61
CA ASP A 335 -1.02 -16.72 11.40
C ASP A 335 0.41 -16.99 11.91
N ARG A 336 0.55 -17.44 13.16
CA ARG A 336 1.84 -17.90 13.71
C ARG A 336 2.42 -19.06 12.89
N LEU A 337 1.63 -20.09 12.58
CA LEU A 337 2.14 -21.24 11.81
C LEU A 337 2.58 -20.87 10.39
N MET A 338 1.98 -19.86 9.76
CA MET A 338 2.40 -19.33 8.47
C MET A 338 3.80 -18.70 8.59
N VAL A 339 3.99 -17.78 9.55
CA VAL A 339 5.28 -17.14 9.83
C VAL A 339 6.37 -18.17 10.15
N GLU A 340 6.08 -19.17 10.99
CA GLU A 340 7.03 -20.24 11.33
C GLU A 340 7.37 -21.14 10.13
N LYS A 341 6.37 -21.60 9.36
CA LYS A 341 6.57 -22.61 8.30
C LYS A 341 7.09 -22.03 6.99
N GLU A 342 6.74 -20.79 6.65
CA GLU A 342 7.04 -20.19 5.33
C GLU A 342 8.21 -19.19 5.38
N TYR A 343 8.30 -18.40 6.46
CA TYR A 343 9.35 -17.39 6.62
C TYR A 343 10.53 -17.90 7.46
N THR A 344 10.39 -19.08 8.07
CA THR A 344 11.41 -19.73 8.93
C THR A 344 11.88 -18.80 10.06
N ILE A 345 10.94 -18.04 10.64
CA ILE A 345 11.20 -17.10 11.73
C ILE A 345 10.92 -17.76 13.09
N ASP A 346 11.78 -17.45 14.05
CA ASP A 346 11.64 -17.78 15.45
C ASP A 346 11.61 -16.47 16.25
N GLU A 347 10.41 -16.04 16.67
CA GLU A 347 10.22 -14.82 17.48
C GLU A 347 11.12 -14.80 18.72
N GLN A 348 11.35 -15.96 19.35
CA GLN A 348 12.10 -16.05 20.61
C GLN A 348 13.60 -15.86 20.38
N LYS A 349 14.15 -16.39 19.28
CA LYS A 349 15.55 -16.13 18.87
C LYS A 349 15.76 -14.71 18.34
N ILE A 350 14.78 -14.12 17.66
CA ILE A 350 14.86 -12.71 17.25
C ILE A 350 14.92 -11.81 18.49
N ALA A 351 14.13 -12.11 19.52
CA ALA A 351 14.14 -11.35 20.78
C ALA A 351 15.50 -11.38 21.51
N GLU A 352 16.35 -12.40 21.31
CA GLU A 352 17.72 -12.45 21.86
C GLU A 352 18.60 -11.29 21.37
N TYR A 353 18.24 -10.65 20.25
CA TYR A 353 18.89 -9.47 19.69
C TYR A 353 18.27 -8.13 20.14
N PHE A 354 17.21 -8.10 20.94
CA PHE A 354 16.61 -6.85 21.43
C PHE A 354 16.47 -6.79 22.97
N PRO A 355 17.59 -6.81 23.73
CA PRO A 355 17.56 -6.55 25.17
C PRO A 355 17.09 -5.10 25.42
N LEU A 356 16.05 -4.94 26.22
CA LEU A 356 15.29 -3.70 26.41
C LEU A 356 16.18 -2.45 26.58
N GLU A 357 17.19 -2.52 27.45
CA GLU A 357 18.07 -1.37 27.73
C GLU A 357 18.94 -0.97 26.54
N SER A 358 19.51 -1.92 25.79
CA SER A 358 20.23 -1.62 24.55
C SER A 358 19.30 -1.09 23.46
N THR A 359 18.09 -1.66 23.34
CA THR A 359 17.08 -1.21 22.37
C THR A 359 16.65 0.23 22.64
N VAL A 360 16.28 0.57 23.89
CA VAL A 360 15.94 1.94 24.31
C VAL A 360 17.06 2.91 23.96
N ASN A 361 18.31 2.60 24.35
CA ASN A 361 19.44 3.49 24.09
C ASN A 361 19.68 3.69 22.58
N SER A 362 19.53 2.65 21.75
CA SER A 362 19.63 2.78 20.30
C SER A 362 18.49 3.59 19.68
N MET A 363 17.26 3.51 20.21
CA MET A 363 16.14 4.37 19.79
C MET A 363 16.37 5.84 20.15
N LEU A 364 16.83 6.12 21.38
CA LEU A 364 17.17 7.48 21.80
C LEU A 364 18.24 8.10 20.88
N ASN A 365 19.30 7.36 20.54
CA ASN A 365 20.34 7.81 19.60
C ASN A 365 19.80 8.18 18.19
N ILE A 366 18.73 7.51 17.72
CA ILE A 366 18.05 7.87 16.46
C ILE A 366 17.33 9.22 16.61
N PHE A 367 16.65 9.46 17.74
CA PHE A 367 16.00 10.75 18.03
C PHE A 367 17.02 11.88 18.26
N GLU A 368 18.18 11.61 18.88
CA GLU A 368 19.29 12.58 18.97
C GLU A 368 19.71 13.02 17.56
N SER A 369 19.97 12.05 16.67
CA SER A 369 20.43 12.27 15.30
C SER A 369 19.43 13.02 14.43
N LEU A 370 18.15 12.61 14.46
CA LEU A 370 17.10 13.20 13.62
C LEU A 370 16.65 14.57 14.13
N PHE A 371 16.34 14.67 15.42
CA PHE A 371 15.62 15.81 15.99
C PHE A 371 16.50 16.79 16.75
N GLY A 372 17.80 16.52 16.86
CA GLY A 372 18.75 17.43 17.51
C GLY A 372 18.55 17.46 19.01
N LEU A 373 18.49 16.27 19.60
CA LEU A 373 18.26 16.07 21.04
C LEU A 373 19.50 15.48 21.71
N VAL A 374 19.56 15.60 23.03
CA VAL A 374 20.54 14.92 23.89
C VAL A 374 19.80 14.37 25.11
N PHE A 375 19.86 13.06 25.34
CA PHE A 375 19.21 12.40 26.46
C PHE A 375 20.22 12.11 27.58
N VAL A 376 19.97 12.67 28.76
CA VAL A 376 20.83 12.46 29.93
C VAL A 376 20.02 11.75 31.02
N GLU A 377 20.27 10.45 31.19
CA GLU A 377 19.68 9.65 32.27
C GLU A 377 20.13 10.21 33.63
N ILE A 378 19.17 10.32 34.55
CA ILE A 378 19.35 10.85 35.91
C ILE A 378 19.22 9.66 36.87
N GLU A 379 20.32 9.34 37.55
CA GLU A 379 20.46 8.17 38.43
C GLU A 379 21.23 8.52 39.72
N GLY A 380 21.11 7.66 40.73
CA GLY A 380 21.84 7.79 42.00
C GLY A 380 21.78 9.18 42.64
N GLU A 381 22.93 9.69 43.07
CA GLU A 381 23.08 11.01 43.71
C GLU A 381 22.58 12.18 42.83
N ALA A 382 22.52 12.02 41.50
CA ALA A 382 21.98 13.05 40.62
C ALA A 382 20.45 13.20 40.75
N ARG A 383 19.72 12.12 41.08
CA ARG A 383 18.29 12.23 41.43
C ARG A 383 18.10 12.93 42.78
N ASP A 384 18.95 12.62 43.76
CA ASP A 384 18.87 13.23 45.10
C ASP A 384 19.17 14.74 45.05
N ALA A 385 20.17 15.16 44.27
CA ALA A 385 20.54 16.56 44.09
C ALA A 385 19.54 17.37 43.23
N LEU A 386 18.77 16.71 42.36
CA LEU A 386 17.77 17.35 41.49
C LEU A 386 16.38 17.44 42.15
N SER A 387 16.10 16.59 43.14
CA SER A 387 14.80 16.55 43.83
C SER A 387 14.56 17.81 44.69
N PRO A 388 13.44 18.55 44.48
CA PRO A 388 13.06 19.71 45.31
C PRO A 388 12.96 19.42 46.82
N THR A 389 12.78 18.16 47.21
CA THR A 389 12.64 17.74 48.62
C THR A 389 13.93 17.14 49.19
N GLY A 390 14.99 16.99 48.37
CA GLY A 390 16.21 16.26 48.71
C GLY A 390 16.03 14.75 48.82
N LYS A 391 14.95 14.18 48.27
CA LYS A 391 14.71 12.72 48.19
C LYS A 391 14.47 12.29 46.74
N ARG A 392 15.33 11.44 46.17
CA ARG A 392 15.13 10.91 44.81
C ARG A 392 13.81 10.17 44.59
N ASP A 393 13.29 9.53 45.63
CA ASP A 393 12.05 8.75 45.55
C ASP A 393 10.80 9.64 45.48
N ASP A 394 10.94 10.95 45.72
CA ASP A 394 9.85 11.93 45.59
C ASP A 394 9.66 12.45 44.15
N ILE A 395 10.58 12.14 43.22
CA ILE A 395 10.52 12.59 41.80
C ILE A 395 10.24 11.45 40.80
N VAL A 396 9.90 10.25 41.30
CA VAL A 396 9.40 9.09 40.54
C VAL A 396 8.30 8.38 41.34
N TRP A 397 7.41 7.64 40.67
CA TRP A 397 6.31 6.90 41.34
C TRP A 397 6.61 5.42 41.61
N HIS A 398 7.71 4.88 41.08
CA HIS A 398 8.12 3.49 41.26
C HIS A 398 9.63 3.32 41.04
N GLU A 399 10.26 2.32 41.67
CA GLU A 399 11.71 2.11 41.61
C GLU A 399 12.23 1.75 40.20
N ASP A 400 11.43 1.01 39.42
CA ASP A 400 11.74 0.64 38.02
C ASP A 400 11.81 1.83 37.05
N VAL A 401 11.39 3.03 37.46
CA VAL A 401 11.23 4.17 36.54
C VAL A 401 12.58 4.81 36.21
N LYS A 402 12.94 4.78 34.92
CA LYS A 402 14.05 5.59 34.38
C LYS A 402 13.57 7.02 34.14
N LEU A 403 14.46 7.99 34.34
CA LEU A 403 14.20 9.42 34.20
C LEU A 403 15.35 10.05 33.42
N PHE A 404 15.04 10.77 32.35
CA PHE A 404 15.99 11.49 31.51
C PHE A 404 15.66 12.98 31.53
N SER A 405 16.70 13.81 31.68
CA SER A 405 16.63 15.21 31.25
C SER A 405 16.95 15.26 29.75
N VAL A 406 16.08 15.91 28.98
CA VAL A 406 16.17 15.99 27.52
C VAL A 406 16.51 17.42 27.14
N TRP A 407 17.53 17.55 26.30
CA TRP A 407 18.09 18.83 25.86
C TRP A 407 18.10 18.90 24.34
N ASP A 408 18.14 20.11 23.80
CA ASP A 408 18.45 20.38 22.42
C ASP A 408 19.98 20.27 22.21
N ASP A 409 20.42 19.83 21.03
CA ASP A 409 21.85 19.66 20.71
C ASP A 409 22.56 21.01 20.45
N ALA A 410 23.87 20.97 20.20
CA ALA A 410 24.65 22.20 19.96
C ALA A 410 24.29 22.94 18.65
N GLY A 411 23.60 22.29 17.71
CA GLY A 411 23.06 22.91 16.49
C GLY A 411 21.70 23.57 16.73
N GLU A 412 20.85 22.96 17.56
CA GLU A 412 19.58 23.54 18.04
C GLU A 412 19.76 24.54 19.19
N GLY A 413 21.01 24.86 19.57
CA GLY A 413 21.34 25.92 20.52
C GLY A 413 21.46 25.50 22.00
N GLY A 414 21.41 24.20 22.32
CA GLY A 414 21.74 23.68 23.65
C GLY A 414 20.67 23.92 24.74
N ALA A 415 19.46 24.32 24.36
CA ALA A 415 18.36 24.59 25.29
C ALA A 415 17.92 23.33 26.06
N PHE A 416 17.28 23.51 27.22
CA PHE A 416 16.52 22.41 27.83
C PHE A 416 15.26 22.14 26.99
N SER A 417 14.86 20.88 26.82
CA SER A 417 13.66 20.51 26.06
C SER A 417 12.55 20.01 26.98
N GLY A 418 12.85 19.12 27.94
CA GLY A 418 11.90 18.62 28.95
C GLY A 418 12.39 17.39 29.71
N TYR A 419 11.48 16.68 30.39
CA TYR A 419 11.74 15.41 31.06
C TYR A 419 11.03 14.23 30.38
N LEU A 420 11.77 13.13 30.20
CA LEU A 420 11.23 11.85 29.73
C LEU A 420 11.32 10.81 30.85
N TYR A 421 10.20 10.22 31.21
CA TYR A 421 10.10 9.10 32.13
C TYR A 421 9.81 7.81 31.36
N LEU A 422 10.46 6.71 31.71
CA LEU A 422 10.17 5.38 31.16
C LEU A 422 9.77 4.41 32.28
N ASP A 423 8.52 3.93 32.25
CA ASP A 423 7.96 2.93 33.14
C ASP A 423 7.57 1.69 32.32
N LEU A 424 8.55 0.79 32.15
CA LEU A 424 8.54 -0.20 31.06
C LEU A 424 8.00 -1.59 31.44
N HIS A 425 7.75 -1.83 32.73
CA HIS A 425 7.47 -3.18 33.27
C HIS A 425 6.08 -3.32 33.91
N PRO A 426 5.43 -4.50 33.83
CA PRO A 426 4.13 -4.74 34.42
C PRO A 426 4.21 -4.89 35.94
N ARG A 427 3.16 -4.44 36.64
CA ARG A 427 2.95 -4.64 38.09
C ARG A 427 1.46 -4.49 38.46
N PRO A 428 0.99 -5.06 39.58
CA PRO A 428 -0.42 -4.96 39.98
C PRO A 428 -0.90 -3.50 40.12
N GLY A 429 -2.03 -3.19 39.47
CA GLY A 429 -2.64 -1.86 39.49
C GLY A 429 -2.02 -0.82 38.55
N LYS A 430 -1.05 -1.19 37.71
CA LYS A 430 -0.58 -0.38 36.59
C LYS A 430 -1.51 -0.55 35.38
N TYR A 431 -1.62 0.50 34.56
CA TYR A 431 -2.27 0.51 33.26
C TYR A 431 -1.70 -0.58 32.35
N GLY A 432 -2.59 -1.43 31.81
CA GLY A 432 -2.21 -2.70 31.16
C GLY A 432 -1.87 -2.65 29.67
N HIS A 433 -2.00 -1.49 29.02
CA HIS A 433 -1.61 -1.30 27.61
C HIS A 433 -0.29 -0.51 27.52
N ALA A 434 0.20 -0.29 26.29
CA ALA A 434 1.18 0.76 26.03
C ALA A 434 0.46 2.12 25.95
N ALA A 435 1.09 3.20 26.44
CA ALA A 435 0.66 4.58 26.25
C ALA A 435 1.75 5.58 26.68
N ASN A 436 1.86 6.72 26.00
CA ASN A 436 2.58 7.90 26.46
C ASN A 436 1.64 8.90 27.18
N PHE A 437 1.96 9.26 28.42
CA PHE A 437 1.22 10.20 29.24
C PHE A 437 1.97 11.53 29.40
N ASN A 438 1.44 12.61 28.83
CA ASN A 438 1.93 13.96 29.10
C ASN A 438 1.62 14.35 30.56
N LEU A 439 2.67 14.46 31.40
CA LEU A 439 2.56 14.76 32.83
C LEU A 439 2.44 16.25 33.11
N GLN A 440 3.10 17.09 32.30
CA GLN A 440 3.09 18.54 32.38
C GLN A 440 3.27 19.13 30.98
N SER A 441 2.38 20.04 30.56
CA SER A 441 2.50 20.74 29.29
C SER A 441 3.64 21.77 29.30
N GLY A 442 4.33 21.92 28.16
CA GLY A 442 5.12 23.11 27.87
C GLY A 442 4.24 24.27 27.39
N PHE A 443 4.55 25.50 27.81
CA PHE A 443 3.84 26.73 27.42
C PHE A 443 4.71 27.96 27.69
N ILE A 444 4.26 29.15 27.27
CA ILE A 444 4.90 30.43 27.64
C ILE A 444 4.20 31.01 28.87
N ALA A 445 4.94 31.13 29.98
CA ALA A 445 4.42 31.70 31.22
C ALA A 445 4.26 33.23 31.12
N ALA A 446 3.46 33.82 32.02
CA ALA A 446 3.13 35.25 32.03
C ALA A 446 4.34 36.22 32.19
N ASN A 447 5.53 35.69 32.51
CA ASN A 447 6.79 36.44 32.55
C ASN A 447 7.59 36.37 31.23
N GLY A 448 7.05 35.75 30.17
CA GLY A 448 7.69 35.55 28.87
C GLY A 448 8.70 34.37 28.82
N THR A 449 8.83 33.57 29.88
CA THR A 449 9.73 32.40 29.89
C THR A 449 8.98 31.11 29.54
N ARG A 450 9.65 30.16 28.87
CA ARG A 450 9.06 28.84 28.57
C ARG A 450 9.05 27.97 29.83
N ARG A 451 7.90 27.34 30.09
CA ARG A 451 7.77 26.19 30.99
C ARG A 451 8.02 24.92 30.18
N TYR A 452 8.75 23.98 30.75
CA TYR A 452 9.24 22.80 30.04
C TYR A 452 8.38 21.58 30.36
N PRO A 453 8.01 20.76 29.36
CA PRO A 453 7.16 19.60 29.57
C PRO A 453 7.84 18.48 30.35
N ALA A 454 7.01 17.61 30.91
CA ALA A 454 7.38 16.28 31.38
C ALA A 454 6.41 15.27 30.78
N THR A 455 6.92 14.12 30.32
CA THR A 455 6.10 13.07 29.70
C THR A 455 6.57 11.68 30.10
N ALA A 456 5.66 10.71 30.11
CA ALA A 456 5.86 9.39 30.70
C ALA A 456 5.42 8.25 29.76
N LEU A 457 6.40 7.48 29.31
CA LEU A 457 6.18 6.25 28.58
C LEU A 457 5.76 5.14 29.56
N VAL A 458 4.60 4.53 29.31
CA VAL A 458 4.05 3.45 30.14
C VAL A 458 3.89 2.21 29.27
N CYS A 459 4.75 1.21 29.48
CA CYS A 459 4.73 -0.07 28.76
C CYS A 459 4.76 -1.26 29.73
N ASN A 460 4.54 -2.48 29.23
CA ASN A 460 4.34 -3.68 30.06
C ASN A 460 5.22 -4.88 29.62
N PHE A 461 6.47 -4.61 29.21
CA PHE A 461 7.43 -5.61 28.77
C PHE A 461 7.96 -6.45 29.95
N SER A 462 8.21 -7.74 29.72
CA SER A 462 8.67 -8.69 30.75
C SER A 462 9.86 -8.18 31.57
N LYS A 463 9.81 -8.32 32.90
CA LYS A 463 10.95 -7.98 33.77
C LYS A 463 12.15 -8.90 33.50
N PRO A 464 13.40 -8.41 33.70
CA PRO A 464 14.58 -9.27 33.71
C PRO A 464 14.51 -10.29 34.86
N THR A 465 15.10 -11.47 34.65
CA THR A 465 15.37 -12.46 35.70
C THR A 465 16.84 -12.40 36.12
N ALA A 466 17.24 -13.21 37.11
CA ALA A 466 18.64 -13.35 37.50
C ALA A 466 19.54 -13.97 36.41
N GLU A 467 18.95 -14.60 35.39
CA GLU A 467 19.64 -15.41 34.37
C GLU A 467 19.47 -14.85 32.95
N LYS A 468 18.41 -14.06 32.71
CA LYS A 468 18.04 -13.55 31.39
C LYS A 468 17.52 -12.10 31.49
N PRO A 469 18.04 -11.14 30.71
CA PRO A 469 17.54 -9.77 30.72
C PRO A 469 16.12 -9.69 30.12
N SER A 470 15.47 -8.54 30.27
CA SER A 470 14.25 -8.22 29.51
C SER A 470 14.60 -8.20 28.02
N LEU A 471 13.97 -9.09 27.25
CA LEU A 471 14.11 -9.20 25.81
C LEU A 471 12.79 -8.81 25.15
N LEU A 472 12.85 -7.97 24.12
CA LEU A 472 11.68 -7.55 23.36
C LEU A 472 11.52 -8.41 22.10
N LYS A 473 10.28 -8.81 21.81
CA LYS A 473 9.89 -9.23 20.47
C LYS A 473 9.84 -8.03 19.52
N HIS A 474 9.82 -8.28 18.21
CA HIS A 474 9.85 -7.19 17.23
C HIS A 474 8.57 -6.31 17.27
N ASP A 475 7.40 -6.87 17.57
CA ASP A 475 6.17 -6.11 17.81
C ASP A 475 6.25 -5.23 19.07
N GLU A 476 6.95 -5.69 20.11
CA GLU A 476 7.26 -4.88 21.30
C GLU A 476 8.29 -3.77 21.00
N VAL A 477 9.27 -4.02 20.10
CA VAL A 477 10.22 -3.01 19.59
C VAL A 477 9.49 -1.93 18.78
N VAL A 478 8.56 -2.30 17.91
CA VAL A 478 7.69 -1.36 17.16
C VAL A 478 6.84 -0.55 18.14
N THR A 479 6.19 -1.20 19.11
CA THR A 479 5.36 -0.53 20.14
C THR A 479 6.16 0.48 20.95
N LEU A 480 7.37 0.13 21.40
CA LEU A 480 8.26 1.04 22.11
C LEU A 480 8.64 2.27 21.27
N PHE A 481 8.89 2.09 19.96
CA PHE A 481 9.21 3.20 19.05
C PHE A 481 7.98 4.10 18.80
N HIS A 482 6.78 3.53 18.66
CA HIS A 482 5.52 4.26 18.53
C HIS A 482 5.29 5.20 19.72
N GLU A 483 5.31 4.65 20.94
CA GLU A 483 5.06 5.44 22.16
C GLU A 483 6.16 6.49 22.38
N LEU A 484 7.42 6.18 22.04
CA LEU A 484 8.50 7.17 22.10
C LEU A 484 8.24 8.30 21.11
N GLY A 485 7.64 8.05 19.95
CA GLY A 485 7.18 9.09 19.01
C GLY A 485 6.23 10.10 19.66
N HIS A 486 5.25 9.63 20.44
CA HIS A 486 4.36 10.49 21.23
C HIS A 486 5.13 11.29 22.30
N GLY A 487 6.06 10.65 23.01
CA GLY A 487 6.91 11.32 24.00
C GLY A 487 7.81 12.40 23.39
N ILE A 488 8.39 12.15 22.21
CA ILE A 488 9.15 13.14 21.45
C ILE A 488 8.27 14.32 21.03
N HIS A 489 7.03 14.07 20.57
CA HIS A 489 6.07 15.11 20.19
C HIS A 489 5.80 16.08 21.36
N ASP A 490 5.59 15.55 22.57
CA ASP A 490 5.49 16.38 23.78
C ASP A 490 6.78 17.18 24.06
N LEU A 491 7.94 16.52 24.07
CA LEU A 491 9.23 17.13 24.42
C LEU A 491 9.59 18.31 23.49
N VAL A 492 9.34 18.18 22.18
CA VAL A 492 9.66 19.25 21.22
C VAL A 492 8.57 20.32 21.13
N GLY A 493 7.28 20.02 21.35
CA GLY A 493 6.16 20.97 21.21
C GLY A 493 6.42 22.41 21.72
N ARG A 494 6.37 23.41 20.84
CA ARG A 494 6.73 24.83 21.11
C ARG A 494 5.49 25.77 21.02
N THR A 495 4.43 25.43 21.73
CA THR A 495 3.18 26.23 21.81
C THR A 495 3.25 27.34 22.87
N GLN A 496 2.42 28.38 22.71
CA GLN A 496 2.23 29.42 23.72
C GLN A 496 1.32 28.95 24.86
N TYR A 497 0.30 28.13 24.55
CA TYR A 497 -0.67 27.63 25.53
C TYR A 497 -0.56 26.12 25.79
N SER A 498 -0.83 25.71 27.03
CA SER A 498 -0.82 24.31 27.49
C SER A 498 -1.85 23.45 26.77
N ARG A 499 -2.98 24.07 26.38
CA ARG A 499 -4.11 23.50 25.65
C ARG A 499 -3.73 22.86 24.32
N PHE A 500 -2.76 23.43 23.61
CA PHE A 500 -2.31 22.98 22.30
C PHE A 500 -1.00 22.19 22.35
N HIS A 501 -0.42 22.03 23.53
CA HIS A 501 0.92 21.50 23.68
C HIS A 501 1.04 20.01 23.28
N GLY A 502 2.10 19.70 22.53
CA GLY A 502 2.52 18.34 22.21
C GLY A 502 1.42 17.55 21.49
N THR A 503 1.13 16.37 22.03
CA THR A 503 0.10 15.43 21.54
C THR A 503 -1.36 15.96 21.55
N SER A 504 -1.61 17.22 21.95
CA SER A 504 -2.95 17.85 22.01
C SER A 504 -3.51 18.29 20.63
N VAL A 505 -3.34 17.45 19.61
CA VAL A 505 -3.85 17.60 18.23
C VAL A 505 -5.22 16.94 18.03
N VAL A 506 -5.82 17.08 16.85
CA VAL A 506 -7.02 16.32 16.45
C VAL A 506 -6.78 14.80 16.42
N ARG A 507 -7.79 14.02 16.85
CA ARG A 507 -7.71 12.56 17.03
C ARG A 507 -7.52 11.76 15.73
N ASP A 508 -7.79 12.33 14.57
CA ASP A 508 -7.52 11.73 13.26
C ASP A 508 -6.15 12.12 12.66
N PHE A 509 -5.34 12.85 13.44
CA PHE A 509 -3.91 13.12 13.17
C PHE A 509 -2.97 12.56 14.24
N VAL A 510 -3.43 12.39 15.50
CA VAL A 510 -2.54 12.16 16.66
C VAL A 510 -1.60 10.96 16.53
N GLU A 511 -2.02 9.89 15.87
CA GLU A 511 -1.21 8.68 15.68
C GLU A 511 -0.28 8.77 14.45
N ALA A 512 -0.45 9.77 13.56
CA ALA A 512 0.34 9.87 12.34
C ALA A 512 1.84 10.13 12.61
N PRO A 513 2.22 10.93 13.63
CA PRO A 513 3.61 11.02 14.08
C PRO A 513 4.23 9.71 14.56
N SER A 514 3.57 8.99 15.47
CA SER A 514 4.09 7.75 16.06
C SER A 514 4.16 6.62 15.03
N GLN A 515 3.11 6.45 14.21
CA GLN A 515 3.06 5.47 13.13
C GLN A 515 4.07 5.75 12.00
N MET A 516 4.47 7.01 11.79
CA MET A 516 5.52 7.32 10.80
C MET A 516 6.85 6.75 11.29
N LEU A 517 7.11 6.90 12.59
CA LEU A 517 8.34 6.50 13.26
C LEU A 517 8.48 4.97 13.40
N GLU A 518 7.39 4.21 13.44
CA GLU A 518 7.42 2.74 13.39
C GLU A 518 8.24 2.19 12.20
N ASN A 519 8.30 2.91 11.07
CA ASN A 519 9.05 2.48 9.89
C ASN A 519 10.57 2.36 10.12
N TRP A 520 11.13 2.99 11.15
CA TRP A 520 12.54 2.78 11.52
C TRP A 520 12.79 1.37 12.07
N CYS A 521 11.79 0.73 12.67
CA CYS A 521 11.87 -0.68 13.08
C CYS A 521 11.80 -1.67 11.90
N TRP A 522 11.51 -1.18 10.69
CA TRP A 522 11.42 -1.97 9.45
C TRP A 522 12.51 -1.66 8.43
N ALA A 523 13.31 -0.60 8.62
CA ALA A 523 14.41 -0.25 7.72
C ALA A 523 15.69 -1.06 8.05
N PRO A 524 16.35 -1.74 7.08
CA PRO A 524 17.40 -2.74 7.38
C PRO A 524 18.56 -2.23 8.25
N ALA A 525 19.09 -1.05 7.96
CA ALA A 525 20.25 -0.50 8.67
C ALA A 525 19.87 -0.04 10.10
N GLN A 526 18.65 0.49 10.26
CA GLN A 526 18.10 0.97 11.51
C GLN A 526 17.78 -0.22 12.43
N LEU A 527 17.09 -1.23 11.92
CA LEU A 527 16.82 -2.48 12.62
C LEU A 527 18.11 -3.18 13.09
N LYS A 528 19.17 -3.15 12.27
CA LYS A 528 20.50 -3.62 12.67
C LYS A 528 21.13 -2.78 13.79
N GLY A 529 20.99 -1.45 13.74
CA GLY A 529 21.46 -0.52 14.78
C GLY A 529 20.67 -0.59 16.10
N LEU A 530 19.39 -0.98 16.05
CA LEU A 530 18.57 -1.29 17.22
C LEU A 530 18.96 -2.63 17.88
N SER A 531 19.65 -3.50 17.15
CA SER A 531 19.92 -4.88 17.58
C SER A 531 21.27 -5.06 18.30
N LYS A 532 21.29 -5.90 19.33
CA LYS A 532 22.48 -6.38 20.03
C LYS A 532 22.19 -7.66 20.81
N HIS A 533 22.79 -8.79 20.42
CA HIS A 533 22.58 -10.07 21.07
C HIS A 533 22.99 -10.06 22.55
N TYR A 534 22.11 -10.46 23.48
CA TYR A 534 22.36 -10.32 24.92
C TYR A 534 23.63 -11.04 25.43
N VAL A 535 23.99 -12.19 24.85
CA VAL A 535 25.22 -12.94 25.20
C VAL A 535 26.45 -12.49 24.42
N SER A 536 26.47 -12.63 23.08
CA SER A 536 27.68 -12.34 22.28
C SER A 536 27.94 -10.85 22.01
N GLY A 537 26.91 -9.99 22.15
CA GLY A 537 26.98 -8.58 21.82
C GLY A 537 26.96 -8.27 20.31
N GLU A 538 26.74 -9.27 19.45
CA GLU A 538 26.71 -9.14 17.99
C GLU A 538 25.37 -8.53 17.51
N ALA A 539 25.40 -7.81 16.39
CA ALA A 539 24.17 -7.34 15.74
C ALA A 539 23.42 -8.50 15.06
N ILE A 540 22.12 -8.33 14.82
CA ILE A 540 21.29 -9.32 14.15
C ILE A 540 21.80 -9.61 12.71
N PRO A 541 21.90 -10.88 12.28
CA PRO A 541 22.38 -11.24 10.94
C PRO A 541 21.51 -10.67 9.81
N ASP A 542 22.15 -10.29 8.70
CA ASP A 542 21.46 -9.69 7.55
C ASP A 542 20.41 -10.62 6.92
N ASP A 543 20.61 -11.94 6.95
CA ASP A 543 19.63 -12.91 6.45
C ASP A 543 18.40 -13.05 7.38
N LEU A 544 18.53 -12.68 8.65
CA LEU A 544 17.44 -12.65 9.62
C LEU A 544 16.69 -11.31 9.57
N ILE A 545 17.39 -10.21 9.26
CA ILE A 545 16.80 -8.91 8.87
C ILE A 545 15.92 -9.09 7.64
N GLU A 546 16.44 -9.71 6.58
CA GLU A 546 15.71 -9.92 5.32
C GLU A 546 14.41 -10.72 5.55
N LYS A 547 14.48 -11.82 6.31
CA LYS A 547 13.29 -12.61 6.68
C LYS A 547 12.28 -11.78 7.47
N LEU A 548 12.73 -11.07 8.51
CA LEU A 548 11.84 -10.27 9.38
C LEU A 548 11.16 -9.14 8.60
N ILE A 549 11.87 -8.45 7.72
CA ILE A 549 11.28 -7.42 6.85
C ILE A 549 10.28 -8.04 5.86
N ASN A 550 10.57 -9.23 5.33
CA ASN A 550 9.61 -9.97 4.49
C ASN A 550 8.33 -10.39 5.25
N THR A 551 8.31 -10.34 6.59
CA THR A 551 7.09 -10.51 7.38
C THR A 551 6.31 -9.22 7.70
N LYS A 552 6.78 -8.01 7.30
CA LYS A 552 6.05 -6.74 7.54
C LYS A 552 4.60 -6.79 7.05
N HIS A 553 4.38 -7.42 5.89
CA HIS A 553 3.11 -7.43 5.17
C HIS A 553 2.44 -8.82 5.15
N VAL A 554 2.72 -9.67 6.15
CA VAL A 554 2.02 -10.96 6.31
C VAL A 554 0.66 -10.76 6.96
N ASN A 555 -0.40 -11.24 6.31
CA ASN A 555 -1.81 -11.09 6.74
C ASN A 555 -2.24 -9.63 6.97
N ASP A 556 -1.59 -8.70 6.26
CA ASP A 556 -1.75 -7.26 6.45
C ASP A 556 -3.11 -6.77 5.94
N ALA A 557 -3.69 -7.41 4.92
CA ALA A 557 -5.05 -7.10 4.51
C ALA A 557 -6.06 -7.52 5.60
N LEU A 558 -5.94 -8.71 6.19
CA LEU A 558 -6.77 -9.16 7.32
C LEU A 558 -6.60 -8.28 8.57
N PHE A 559 -5.38 -7.83 8.88
CA PHE A 559 -5.13 -6.87 9.96
C PHE A 559 -5.88 -5.55 9.70
N ASN A 560 -5.72 -4.96 8.52
CA ASN A 560 -6.35 -3.69 8.17
C ASN A 560 -7.88 -3.82 8.01
N LEU A 561 -8.40 -4.95 7.53
CA LEU A 561 -9.83 -5.27 7.53
C LEU A 561 -10.41 -5.34 8.96
N ARG A 562 -9.63 -5.78 9.95
CA ARG A 562 -10.05 -5.74 11.37
C ARG A 562 -10.10 -4.31 11.92
N GLN A 563 -9.14 -3.43 11.58
CA GLN A 563 -9.22 -2.02 11.96
C GLN A 563 -10.39 -1.30 11.28
N LEU A 564 -10.63 -1.63 10.01
CA LEU A 564 -11.75 -1.15 9.22
C LEU A 564 -13.11 -1.60 9.79
N HIS A 565 -13.21 -2.83 10.32
CA HIS A 565 -14.39 -3.29 11.05
C HIS A 565 -14.71 -2.36 12.22
N PHE A 566 -13.72 -2.02 13.05
CA PHE A 566 -13.92 -1.11 14.17
C PHE A 566 -14.33 0.30 13.73
N GLY A 567 -13.64 0.88 12.73
CA GLY A 567 -13.99 2.20 12.19
C GLY A 567 -15.38 2.25 11.56
N THR A 568 -15.76 1.19 10.83
CA THR A 568 -17.09 1.09 10.20
C THR A 568 -18.19 0.90 11.25
N PHE A 569 -17.94 0.11 12.30
CA PHE A 569 -18.89 -0.07 13.40
C PHE A 569 -19.07 1.22 14.22
N ASP A 570 -17.97 1.91 14.58
CA ASP A 570 -18.00 3.21 15.28
C ASP A 570 -18.82 4.25 14.51
N MET A 571 -18.61 4.36 13.19
CA MET A 571 -19.43 5.23 12.35
C MET A 571 -20.88 4.78 12.31
N ALA A 572 -21.15 3.48 12.09
CA ALA A 572 -22.51 2.97 11.95
C ALA A 572 -23.40 3.16 13.19
N VAL A 573 -22.84 3.05 14.41
CA VAL A 573 -23.60 3.33 15.64
C VAL A 573 -23.79 4.83 15.92
N HIS A 574 -22.96 5.70 15.33
CA HIS A 574 -23.00 7.15 15.53
C HIS A 574 -23.58 7.96 14.34
N THR A 575 -24.00 7.30 13.25
CA THR A 575 -24.77 7.88 12.12
C THR A 575 -26.18 7.29 11.91
N PRO A 576 -27.02 7.07 12.94
CA PRO A 576 -28.42 6.69 12.74
C PRO A 576 -29.20 7.86 12.11
N LYS A 577 -30.15 7.59 11.23
CA LYS A 577 -30.90 8.63 10.50
C LYS A 577 -31.92 9.32 11.42
N THR A 578 -32.54 8.56 12.32
CA THR A 578 -33.46 9.08 13.33
C THR A 578 -33.11 8.55 14.73
N HIS A 579 -33.64 9.21 15.75
CA HIS A 579 -33.43 8.81 17.14
C HIS A 579 -34.06 7.43 17.45
N GLU A 580 -35.18 7.12 16.80
CA GLU A 580 -35.85 5.82 16.89
C GLU A 580 -34.99 4.69 16.29
N GLU A 581 -34.20 4.97 15.25
CA GLU A 581 -33.20 4.04 14.72
C GLU A 581 -32.08 3.81 15.76
N ALA A 582 -31.56 4.88 16.39
CA ALA A 582 -30.57 4.75 17.47
C ALA A 582 -31.07 3.90 18.66
N VAL A 583 -32.32 4.10 19.07
CA VAL A 583 -33.02 3.30 20.09
C VAL A 583 -33.25 1.86 19.61
N GLY A 584 -33.54 1.64 18.33
CA GLY A 584 -33.77 0.30 17.74
C GLY A 584 -32.51 -0.51 17.35
N LEU A 585 -31.32 0.08 17.35
CA LEU A 585 -30.07 -0.63 16.95
C LEU A 585 -29.74 -1.83 17.86
N GLU A 586 -29.68 -3.04 17.27
CA GLU A 586 -29.12 -4.24 17.92
C GLU A 586 -27.59 -4.25 17.81
N ILE A 587 -26.94 -3.56 18.75
CA ILE A 587 -25.52 -3.16 18.66
C ILE A 587 -24.56 -4.37 18.58
N SER A 588 -24.76 -5.41 19.40
CA SER A 588 -23.89 -6.59 19.40
C SER A 588 -24.04 -7.41 18.11
N GLU A 589 -25.27 -7.53 17.58
CA GLU A 589 -25.48 -8.18 16.28
C GLU A 589 -24.84 -7.37 15.14
N LEU A 590 -24.99 -6.05 15.14
CA LEU A 590 -24.34 -5.17 14.16
C LEU A 590 -22.82 -5.32 14.17
N TYR A 591 -22.20 -5.33 15.36
CA TYR A 591 -20.76 -5.53 15.51
C TYR A 591 -20.29 -6.86 14.92
N ASN A 592 -20.92 -7.98 15.28
CA ASN A 592 -20.53 -9.31 14.77
C ASN A 592 -20.83 -9.47 13.28
N THR A 593 -21.96 -8.92 12.80
CA THR A 593 -22.32 -8.90 11.37
C THR A 593 -21.28 -8.15 10.55
N LEU A 594 -20.87 -6.95 10.97
CA LEU A 594 -19.85 -6.17 10.28
C LEU A 594 -18.48 -6.86 10.33
N ARG A 595 -18.13 -7.54 11.44
CA ARG A 595 -16.88 -8.28 11.58
C ARG A 595 -16.74 -9.38 10.53
N MET A 596 -17.77 -10.21 10.39
CA MET A 596 -17.85 -11.28 9.39
C MET A 596 -17.85 -10.70 7.97
N GLN A 597 -18.69 -9.69 7.69
CA GLN A 597 -18.80 -9.08 6.36
C GLN A 597 -17.56 -8.30 5.89
N ILE A 598 -16.70 -7.84 6.81
CA ILE A 598 -15.50 -7.06 6.48
C ILE A 598 -14.25 -7.94 6.48
N SER A 599 -14.08 -8.84 7.47
CA SER A 599 -12.90 -9.71 7.54
C SER A 599 -12.99 -10.99 6.69
N GLY A 600 -14.19 -11.42 6.29
CA GLY A 600 -14.39 -12.70 5.58
C GLY A 600 -14.20 -13.95 6.44
N MET A 601 -13.88 -13.81 7.73
CA MET A 601 -13.73 -14.91 8.70
C MET A 601 -15.05 -15.20 9.42
N ASN A 602 -15.35 -16.47 9.63
CA ASN A 602 -16.58 -16.90 10.30
C ASN A 602 -16.45 -16.80 11.83
N GLY A 603 -17.52 -16.41 12.51
CA GLY A 603 -17.72 -16.58 13.94
C GLY A 603 -18.66 -17.76 14.26
N PRO A 604 -19.14 -17.84 15.53
CA PRO A 604 -20.13 -18.82 15.97
C PRO A 604 -21.49 -18.76 15.24
N GLU A 605 -21.78 -17.71 14.47
CA GLU A 605 -22.98 -17.67 13.62
C GLU A 605 -22.97 -18.76 12.54
N ALA A 606 -21.79 -19.15 12.01
CA ALA A 606 -21.64 -20.29 11.11
C ALA A 606 -21.85 -21.66 11.82
N LEU A 607 -21.86 -21.66 13.16
CA LEU A 607 -22.26 -22.79 14.01
C LEU A 607 -23.74 -22.69 14.45
N GLY A 608 -24.53 -21.85 13.77
CA GLY A 608 -25.97 -21.69 14.01
C GLY A 608 -26.35 -20.86 15.24
N LYS A 609 -25.40 -20.15 15.88
CA LYS A 609 -25.67 -19.36 17.10
C LYS A 609 -26.29 -17.97 16.85
N GLY A 610 -26.52 -17.59 15.59
CA GLY A 610 -26.93 -16.22 15.23
C GLY A 610 -25.82 -15.19 15.53
N ASN A 611 -26.10 -13.89 15.31
CA ASN A 611 -25.08 -12.83 15.43
C ASN A 611 -24.96 -12.24 16.85
N ALA A 612 -25.80 -12.65 17.81
CA ALA A 612 -25.77 -12.21 19.20
C ALA A 612 -24.77 -12.97 20.10
N TRP A 613 -23.81 -13.70 19.54
CA TRP A 613 -22.93 -14.62 20.28
C TRP A 613 -21.87 -13.95 21.18
N GLY A 614 -21.56 -12.68 20.94
CA GLY A 614 -20.47 -11.96 21.60
C GLY A 614 -20.71 -10.47 21.67
N ASN A 615 -20.16 -9.83 22.70
CA ASN A 615 -20.42 -8.45 23.09
C ASN A 615 -19.13 -7.62 23.04
N GLY A 616 -18.32 -7.79 22.00
CA GLY A 616 -17.10 -7.04 21.77
C GLY A 616 -17.19 -5.51 22.03
N PRO A 617 -18.27 -4.79 21.65
CA PRO A 617 -18.44 -3.37 21.97
C PRO A 617 -18.40 -3.06 23.46
N ALA A 618 -18.89 -3.95 24.32
CA ALA A 618 -18.86 -3.81 25.78
C ALA A 618 -17.45 -3.98 26.37
N THR A 619 -16.50 -4.52 25.60
CA THR A 619 -15.07 -4.58 25.93
C THR A 619 -14.26 -3.43 25.30
N PHE A 620 -14.87 -2.62 24.42
CA PHE A 620 -14.16 -1.70 23.53
C PHE A 620 -14.04 -0.28 24.11
N GLY A 621 -13.14 -0.13 25.10
CA GLY A 621 -12.93 1.11 25.88
C GLY A 621 -12.74 2.40 25.06
N HIS A 622 -12.19 2.34 23.84
CA HIS A 622 -11.98 3.49 22.96
C HIS A 622 -13.28 4.25 22.65
N LEU A 623 -14.35 3.54 22.31
CA LEU A 623 -15.61 4.14 21.88
C LEU A 623 -16.39 4.81 23.02
N ILE A 624 -15.94 4.65 24.26
CA ILE A 624 -16.47 5.34 25.44
C ILE A 624 -15.47 6.40 25.94
N GLY A 625 -14.18 6.06 25.99
CA GLY A 625 -13.06 6.95 26.35
C GLY A 625 -12.65 7.97 25.27
N GLY A 626 -13.61 8.53 24.53
CA GLY A 626 -13.37 9.73 23.69
C GLY A 626 -12.91 9.52 22.24
N TYR A 627 -12.81 8.28 21.74
CA TYR A 627 -12.62 7.98 20.31
C TYR A 627 -13.95 7.69 19.57
N ASP A 628 -15.07 8.09 20.16
CA ASP A 628 -16.43 8.00 19.61
C ASP A 628 -16.63 8.87 18.35
N ALA A 629 -17.05 8.22 17.26
CA ALA A 629 -17.03 8.74 15.90
C ALA A 629 -15.65 9.30 15.52
N GLY A 630 -14.62 8.52 15.82
CA GLY A 630 -13.21 8.88 15.74
C GLY A 630 -12.26 7.70 15.56
N TYR A 631 -12.72 6.44 15.63
CA TYR A 631 -11.83 5.28 15.55
C TYR A 631 -11.21 5.10 14.15
N TYR A 632 -11.82 5.65 13.09
CA TYR A 632 -11.21 5.78 11.77
C TYR A 632 -9.85 6.52 11.81
N GLY A 633 -9.61 7.33 12.85
CA GLY A 633 -8.40 8.11 13.06
C GLY A 633 -7.11 7.27 13.02
N TYR A 634 -7.16 6.00 13.45
CA TYR A 634 -6.03 5.08 13.33
C TYR A 634 -5.66 4.78 11.86
N LEU A 635 -6.66 4.52 11.00
CA LEU A 635 -6.45 4.23 9.58
C LEU A 635 -6.11 5.47 8.76
N SER A 636 -6.71 6.63 9.06
CA SER A 636 -6.33 7.89 8.39
C SER A 636 -4.92 8.32 8.79
N SER A 637 -4.54 8.12 10.06
CA SER A 637 -3.18 8.35 10.54
C SER A 637 -2.16 7.45 9.84
N GLN A 638 -2.47 6.16 9.61
CA GLN A 638 -1.58 5.25 8.86
C GLN A 638 -1.37 5.71 7.41
N VAL A 639 -2.42 6.24 6.77
CA VAL A 639 -2.31 6.84 5.44
C VAL A 639 -1.41 8.09 5.45
N TYR A 640 -1.60 8.98 6.41
CA TYR A 640 -0.78 10.19 6.53
C TYR A 640 0.68 9.87 6.89
N SER A 641 0.91 8.87 7.74
CA SER A 641 2.23 8.46 8.20
C SER A 641 3.03 7.75 7.10
N ALA A 642 2.39 6.86 6.33
CA ALA A 642 2.98 6.26 5.14
C ALA A 642 3.35 7.32 4.10
N ASP A 643 2.48 8.31 3.87
CA ASP A 643 2.76 9.37 2.89
C ASP A 643 3.91 10.30 3.33
N MET A 644 4.00 10.64 4.63
CA MET A 644 5.16 11.35 5.19
C MET A 644 6.45 10.53 5.07
N PHE A 645 6.44 9.25 5.46
CA PHE A 645 7.62 8.40 5.41
C PHE A 645 8.09 8.18 3.96
N HIS A 646 7.21 7.75 3.05
CA HIS A 646 7.59 7.41 1.68
C HIS A 646 7.88 8.63 0.79
N SER A 647 7.32 9.80 1.09
CA SER A 647 7.64 11.04 0.35
C SER A 647 8.97 11.66 0.79
N VAL A 648 9.34 11.56 2.07
CA VAL A 648 10.47 12.31 2.66
C VAL A 648 11.61 11.40 3.11
N PHE A 649 11.33 10.39 3.94
CA PHE A 649 12.33 9.64 4.68
C PHE A 649 12.79 8.33 4.02
N ALA A 650 11.96 7.65 3.22
CA ALA A 650 12.27 6.30 2.70
C ALA A 650 13.54 6.22 1.82
N LYS A 651 14.06 7.35 1.32
CA LYS A 651 15.35 7.42 0.58
C LYS A 651 16.57 7.51 1.50
N ASP A 652 16.42 8.14 2.66
CA ASP A 652 17.44 8.28 3.70
C ASP A 652 16.75 8.47 5.07
N PRO A 653 16.47 7.36 5.79
CA PRO A 653 15.85 7.43 7.11
C PRO A 653 16.72 8.08 8.19
N MET A 654 17.97 8.47 7.91
CA MET A 654 18.82 9.22 8.85
C MET A 654 19.14 10.64 8.37
N SER A 655 18.39 11.17 7.39
CA SER A 655 18.50 12.56 6.97
C SER A 655 18.14 13.52 8.11
N ALA A 656 19.15 13.97 8.85
CA ALA A 656 18.96 14.91 9.95
C ALA A 656 18.32 16.23 9.48
N ALA A 657 18.58 16.68 8.25
CA ALA A 657 17.93 17.86 7.68
C ALA A 657 16.40 17.70 7.59
N GLU A 658 15.93 16.52 7.17
CA GLU A 658 14.51 16.21 7.11
C GLU A 658 13.91 15.88 8.48
N GLY A 659 14.69 15.29 9.39
CA GLY A 659 14.32 15.12 10.80
C GLY A 659 14.05 16.46 11.49
N ARG A 660 14.95 17.44 11.33
CA ARG A 660 14.76 18.83 11.79
C ARG A 660 13.53 19.47 11.14
N ARG A 661 13.40 19.39 9.82
CA ARG A 661 12.23 19.92 9.08
C ARG A 661 10.92 19.36 9.64
N TYR A 662 10.85 18.05 9.86
CA TYR A 662 9.71 17.39 10.47
C TYR A 662 9.43 17.86 11.91
N ARG A 663 10.48 17.96 12.75
CA ARG A 663 10.37 18.55 14.10
C ARG A 663 9.76 19.95 14.04
N HIS A 664 10.39 20.90 13.33
CA HIS A 664 9.98 22.31 13.33
C HIS A 664 8.64 22.57 12.65
N MET A 665 8.29 21.79 11.61
CA MET A 665 7.05 21.98 10.85
C MET A 665 5.86 21.21 11.42
N VAL A 666 6.06 20.00 11.93
CA VAL A 666 4.98 19.11 12.39
C VAL A 666 4.90 19.09 13.92
N LEU A 667 5.93 18.56 14.59
CA LEU A 667 5.87 18.29 16.03
C LEU A 667 5.85 19.55 16.90
N GLU A 668 6.62 20.58 16.54
CA GLU A 668 6.72 21.80 17.35
C GLU A 668 5.44 22.63 17.33
N LYS A 669 4.49 22.37 16.42
CA LYS A 669 3.17 23.01 16.40
C LYS A 669 2.20 22.43 17.43
N GLY A 670 2.27 21.13 17.71
CA GLY A 670 1.18 20.43 18.39
C GLY A 670 -0.18 20.82 17.80
N GLY A 671 -1.16 21.06 18.67
CA GLY A 671 -2.51 21.49 18.28
C GLY A 671 -2.66 22.97 17.92
N SER A 672 -1.59 23.77 17.78
CA SER A 672 -1.67 25.24 17.62
C SER A 672 -2.11 25.72 16.23
N GLN A 673 -2.21 24.81 15.26
CA GLN A 673 -2.51 25.08 13.84
C GLN A 673 -3.48 23.99 13.33
N ASP A 674 -4.25 24.25 12.26
CA ASP A 674 -5.01 23.15 11.62
C ASP A 674 -4.05 22.16 10.98
N GLU A 675 -4.19 20.91 11.38
CA GLU A 675 -3.27 19.82 11.14
C GLU A 675 -3.17 19.45 9.65
N MET A 676 -4.20 19.76 8.84
CA MET A 676 -4.11 19.65 7.38
C MET A 676 -3.16 20.70 6.78
N VAL A 677 -3.12 21.92 7.33
CA VAL A 677 -2.19 22.97 6.87
C VAL A 677 -0.75 22.62 7.25
N THR A 678 -0.55 22.03 8.43
CA THR A 678 0.73 21.45 8.86
C THR A 678 1.22 20.37 7.89
N LEU A 679 0.35 19.41 7.55
CA LEU A 679 0.67 18.29 6.67
C LEU A 679 0.88 18.74 5.21
N GLU A 680 0.04 19.65 4.70
CA GLU A 680 0.21 20.26 3.37
C GLU A 680 1.53 21.03 3.25
N ALA A 681 1.93 21.79 4.28
CA ALA A 681 3.19 22.49 4.30
C ALA A 681 4.39 21.54 4.35
N PHE A 682 4.34 20.47 5.16
CA PHE A 682 5.44 19.51 5.28
C PHE A 682 5.62 18.65 4.01
N LEU A 683 4.53 18.23 3.37
CA LEU A 683 4.56 17.44 2.12
C LEU A 683 4.75 18.30 0.86
N GLY A 684 4.47 19.60 0.91
CA GLY A 684 4.38 20.49 -0.25
C GLY A 684 3.14 20.25 -1.14
N ARG A 685 2.19 19.44 -0.66
CA ARG A 685 0.94 19.04 -1.34
C ARG A 685 -0.03 18.42 -0.33
N LYS A 686 -1.29 18.22 -0.72
CA LYS A 686 -2.24 17.40 0.03
C LYS A 686 -1.73 15.95 0.20
N PRO A 687 -2.06 15.27 1.31
CA PRO A 687 -1.71 13.87 1.54
C PRO A 687 -2.43 12.93 0.56
N SER A 688 -1.91 11.72 0.39
CA SER A 688 -2.39 10.72 -0.56
C SER A 688 -2.36 9.29 0.01
N THR A 689 -3.37 8.49 -0.32
CA THR A 689 -3.45 7.05 -0.01
C THR A 689 -2.47 6.19 -0.82
N GLU A 690 -1.88 6.71 -1.91
CA GLU A 690 -1.05 5.95 -2.85
C GLU A 690 0.31 5.49 -2.28
N ALA A 691 0.72 5.99 -1.12
CA ALA A 691 1.86 5.44 -0.36
C ALA A 691 1.44 4.15 0.38
N PHE A 692 0.39 4.25 1.20
CA PHE A 692 -0.19 3.14 1.96
C PHE A 692 -0.67 1.99 1.06
N TYR A 693 -1.36 2.30 -0.05
CA TYR A 693 -1.77 1.29 -1.04
C TYR A 693 -0.63 0.61 -1.79
N ARG A 694 0.59 1.18 -1.76
CA ARG A 694 1.80 0.55 -2.32
C ARG A 694 2.46 -0.39 -1.32
N GLU A 695 2.46 -0.05 -0.03
CA GLU A 695 2.96 -0.96 1.02
C GLU A 695 2.14 -2.25 1.08
N LEU A 696 0.83 -2.14 0.94
CA LEU A 696 -0.10 -3.27 0.95
C LEU A 696 -0.19 -4.05 -0.40
N ASP A 697 0.63 -3.71 -1.40
CA ASP A 697 0.58 -4.26 -2.79
C ASP A 697 -0.80 -4.16 -3.48
N LEU A 698 -1.61 -3.16 -3.12
CA LEU A 698 -2.99 -3.02 -3.61
C LEU A 698 -3.13 -2.19 -4.91
N ARG A 699 -2.15 -1.34 -5.25
CA ARG A 699 -2.17 -0.53 -6.49
C ARG A 699 -0.79 -0.19 -7.07
N VAL A 700 -0.54 -0.61 -8.32
CA VAL A 700 0.31 0.10 -9.30
C VAL A 700 -0.17 -0.25 -10.74
N PRO A 701 -0.25 0.68 -11.72
CA PRO A 701 -0.30 2.14 -11.64
C PRO A 701 -1.59 2.74 -12.27
N ASN A 702 -2.00 3.91 -11.78
CA ASN A 702 -2.60 4.93 -12.65
C ASN A 702 -2.29 6.33 -12.11
N ALA A 703 -1.18 6.91 -12.58
CA ALA A 703 -0.61 8.13 -12.00
C ALA A 703 -1.11 9.40 -12.70
N THR A 704 -1.59 10.37 -11.91
CA THR A 704 -1.44 11.82 -12.14
C THR A 704 -1.84 12.58 -10.86
N LEU A 705 -0.93 13.33 -10.25
CA LEU A 705 -1.25 14.55 -9.48
C LEU A 705 0.03 15.35 -9.20
N LEU A 706 0.30 16.38 -10.02
CA LEU A 706 1.30 17.41 -9.77
C LEU A 706 0.63 18.79 -9.81
N ALA A 707 1.26 19.78 -9.19
CA ALA A 707 0.62 21.02 -8.77
C ALA A 707 0.31 22.02 -9.91
N LYS A 708 -0.70 22.87 -9.68
CA LYS A 708 -1.03 24.03 -10.53
C LYS A 708 -0.13 25.24 -10.22
N PRO A 709 0.48 25.90 -11.22
CA PRO A 709 0.95 27.30 -11.12
C PRO A 709 -0.23 28.30 -11.32
N PRO A 710 -0.04 29.61 -11.04
CA PRO A 710 -1.15 30.55 -10.81
C PRO A 710 -1.74 31.25 -12.05
N ASN A 711 -2.87 31.92 -11.83
CA ASN A 711 -3.69 32.62 -12.83
C ASN A 711 -2.98 33.73 -13.61
N HIS A 712 -3.33 33.87 -14.90
CA HIS A 712 -3.29 35.15 -15.62
C HIS A 712 -4.60 35.38 -16.38
N HIS A 713 -5.23 36.53 -16.17
CA HIS A 713 -6.42 36.95 -16.92
C HIS A 713 -6.06 37.46 -18.32
N ILE A 714 -6.82 37.03 -19.33
CA ILE A 714 -7.01 37.77 -20.58
C ILE A 714 -8.51 37.74 -20.92
N SER A 715 -9.12 38.92 -21.03
CA SER A 715 -10.51 39.11 -21.46
C SER A 715 -10.57 39.63 -22.90
N LEU A 716 -11.69 39.42 -23.61
CA LEU A 716 -12.32 40.29 -24.65
C LEU A 716 -13.57 39.54 -25.24
N PRO A 717 -14.48 40.19 -26.03
CA PRO A 717 -15.93 40.01 -25.80
C PRO A 717 -16.75 39.28 -26.88
N ILE A 718 -18.02 39.06 -26.55
CA ILE A 718 -19.10 38.43 -27.34
C ILE A 718 -19.77 39.41 -28.32
N SER A 719 -20.29 38.93 -29.47
CA SER A 719 -21.32 39.64 -30.26
C SER A 719 -22.33 38.69 -30.95
N THR A 720 -23.49 38.53 -30.30
CA THR A 720 -24.87 38.31 -30.78
C THR A 720 -25.20 38.06 -32.28
N ILE A 721 -26.23 37.21 -32.56
CA ILE A 721 -27.54 37.59 -33.16
C ILE A 721 -28.50 36.40 -33.50
N ARG A 722 -29.73 36.46 -32.94
CA ARG A 722 -31.08 35.96 -33.38
C ARG A 722 -31.57 34.49 -33.34
N ASP A 723 -32.79 34.41 -32.80
CA ASP A 723 -33.88 33.40 -32.69
C ASP A 723 -35.00 33.72 -33.77
N PRO A 724 -36.21 33.08 -33.92
CA PRO A 724 -36.79 31.81 -33.39
C PRO A 724 -37.43 30.84 -34.43
N SER A 725 -37.87 29.63 -34.00
CA SER A 725 -39.32 29.28 -33.83
C SER A 725 -39.73 27.76 -33.85
N THR A 726 -40.35 27.29 -32.75
CA THR A 726 -41.43 26.25 -32.65
C THR A 726 -41.18 24.79 -33.16
N LEU A 727 -41.65 23.68 -32.54
CA LEU A 727 -43.00 23.40 -31.99
C LEU A 727 -43.07 22.13 -31.06
N ASN A 728 -43.80 22.23 -29.93
CA ASN A 728 -44.50 21.24 -29.05
C ASN A 728 -44.23 19.69 -29.06
N LEU A 729 -43.92 19.15 -27.84
CA LEU A 729 -44.65 18.17 -26.96
C LEU A 729 -45.38 16.91 -27.54
N PRO A 730 -45.59 15.79 -26.78
CA PRO A 730 -45.58 15.62 -25.29
C PRO A 730 -44.86 14.36 -24.73
N VAL A 731 -45.08 14.05 -23.43
CA VAL A 731 -44.50 12.93 -22.61
C VAL A 731 -45.63 12.17 -21.89
N PRO A 732 -45.67 10.81 -21.86
CA PRO A 732 -45.28 9.98 -20.69
C PRO A 732 -44.63 8.61 -21.10
N GLU A 733 -44.50 7.50 -20.35
CA GLU A 733 -44.97 6.99 -19.03
C GLU A 733 -43.94 5.99 -18.39
N HIS A 734 -44.08 5.66 -17.09
CA HIS A 734 -43.34 4.62 -16.32
C HIS A 734 -44.25 4.12 -15.16
N PRO A 735 -44.04 2.95 -14.49
CA PRO A 735 -42.85 2.05 -14.47
C PRO A 735 -43.17 0.51 -14.52
N ALA A 736 -42.16 -0.39 -14.46
CA ALA A 736 -42.13 -1.59 -13.55
C ALA A 736 -40.93 -2.57 -13.76
N ARG A 737 -40.21 -2.82 -12.65
CA ARG A 737 -39.38 -3.97 -12.21
C ARG A 737 -38.92 -5.09 -13.18
N LEU A 738 -37.61 -5.35 -13.13
CA LEU A 738 -37.01 -6.68 -13.32
C LEU A 738 -36.91 -7.42 -11.97
N GLN A 739 -37.78 -8.41 -11.74
CA GLN A 739 -37.60 -9.47 -10.74
C GLN A 739 -38.10 -10.78 -11.37
N ASP A 740 -37.31 -11.86 -11.26
CA ASP A 740 -37.59 -13.29 -11.52
C ASP A 740 -36.55 -14.00 -12.41
N LEU A 741 -35.40 -14.32 -11.80
CA LEU A 741 -34.43 -15.32 -12.30
C LEU A 741 -33.89 -16.25 -11.19
N ALA A 742 -34.55 -16.26 -10.03
CA ALA A 742 -34.07 -16.88 -8.79
C ALA A 742 -34.75 -18.24 -8.45
N ALA A 743 -35.25 -18.96 -9.47
CA ALA A 743 -36.19 -20.08 -9.28
C ALA A 743 -35.82 -21.38 -10.02
N LEU A 744 -34.52 -21.73 -10.11
CA LEU A 744 -34.07 -23.04 -10.62
C LEU A 744 -32.97 -23.65 -9.70
N PRO A 745 -32.95 -24.98 -9.49
CA PRO A 745 -31.93 -25.63 -8.65
C PRO A 745 -30.50 -25.50 -9.20
N PRO A 746 -29.46 -25.45 -8.34
CA PRO A 746 -28.07 -25.22 -8.76
C PRO A 746 -27.55 -26.19 -9.83
N ASP A 747 -27.81 -27.50 -9.70
CA ASP A 747 -27.30 -28.50 -10.64
C ASP A 747 -27.86 -28.34 -12.05
N LEU A 748 -29.15 -27.97 -12.15
CA LEU A 748 -29.80 -27.67 -13.42
C LEU A 748 -29.32 -26.34 -14.01
N ALA A 749 -29.04 -25.33 -13.18
CA ALA A 749 -28.41 -24.08 -13.63
C ALA A 749 -26.98 -24.31 -14.14
N HIS A 750 -26.20 -25.17 -13.48
CA HIS A 750 -24.85 -25.55 -13.90
C HIS A 750 -24.88 -26.34 -15.22
N GLN A 751 -25.73 -27.36 -15.33
CA GLN A 751 -25.92 -28.10 -16.57
C GLN A 751 -26.47 -27.23 -17.71
N ALA A 752 -27.38 -26.28 -17.44
CA ALA A 752 -27.88 -25.35 -18.44
C ALA A 752 -26.78 -24.43 -18.98
N ARG A 753 -25.94 -23.87 -18.11
CA ARG A 753 -24.78 -23.05 -18.51
C ARG A 753 -23.79 -23.86 -19.36
N GLN A 754 -23.39 -25.05 -18.89
CA GLN A 754 -22.53 -25.96 -19.67
C GLN A 754 -23.14 -26.40 -21.02
N ARG A 755 -24.48 -26.43 -21.13
CA ARG A 755 -25.19 -26.77 -22.38
C ARG A 755 -25.21 -25.64 -23.42
N MET A 756 -24.83 -24.40 -23.09
CA MET A 756 -24.97 -23.25 -23.99
C MET A 756 -23.66 -22.59 -24.44
N THR A 757 -22.53 -22.84 -23.78
CA THR A 757 -21.26 -22.11 -24.04
C THR A 757 -20.04 -23.00 -24.35
N GLY A 758 -20.25 -24.28 -24.67
CA GLY A 758 -19.16 -25.23 -24.92
C GLY A 758 -19.28 -26.01 -26.23
N VAL A 759 -18.15 -26.17 -26.93
CA VAL A 759 -18.03 -27.14 -28.03
C VAL A 759 -18.26 -28.55 -27.48
N ARG A 760 -19.16 -29.32 -28.11
CA ARG A 760 -19.42 -30.72 -27.73
C ARG A 760 -18.98 -31.67 -28.84
N ILE A 761 -18.55 -32.86 -28.44
CA ILE A 761 -18.00 -33.88 -29.32
C ILE A 761 -18.83 -35.15 -29.14
N ARG A 762 -19.59 -35.53 -30.18
CA ARG A 762 -20.47 -36.70 -30.19
C ARG A 762 -19.72 -37.91 -30.73
N CYS A 763 -19.92 -39.08 -30.14
CA CYS A 763 -19.48 -40.34 -30.75
C CYS A 763 -20.23 -40.56 -32.08
N ALA A 764 -19.47 -40.85 -33.14
CA ALA A 764 -20.01 -41.16 -34.47
C ALA A 764 -20.06 -42.67 -34.75
N HIS A 765 -19.74 -43.52 -33.77
CA HIS A 765 -19.84 -44.96 -33.89
C HIS A 765 -21.28 -45.43 -33.64
N GLY A 766 -21.84 -46.25 -34.54
CA GLY A 766 -23.24 -46.67 -34.51
C GLY A 766 -23.68 -47.49 -33.28
N ASN A 767 -22.72 -47.98 -32.48
CA ASN A 767 -22.99 -48.66 -31.21
C ASN A 767 -23.15 -47.69 -30.03
N CYS A 768 -22.85 -46.39 -30.21
CA CYS A 768 -22.85 -45.37 -29.16
C CYS A 768 -23.73 -44.17 -29.54
N ASN A 769 -24.93 -44.46 -30.04
CA ASN A 769 -25.94 -43.45 -30.32
C ASN A 769 -26.22 -42.62 -29.04
N GLU A 770 -26.34 -41.31 -29.21
CA GLU A 770 -26.55 -40.32 -28.15
C GLU A 770 -25.41 -40.14 -27.11
N TYR A 771 -24.21 -40.69 -27.36
CA TYR A 771 -23.05 -40.47 -26.48
C TYR A 771 -22.30 -39.16 -26.81
N ASP A 772 -22.50 -38.13 -25.99
CA ASP A 772 -21.80 -36.83 -26.06
C ASP A 772 -20.72 -36.70 -24.96
N VAL A 773 -19.53 -36.20 -25.33
CA VAL A 773 -18.46 -35.78 -24.40
C VAL A 773 -18.10 -34.31 -24.60
N CYS A 774 -17.63 -33.67 -23.52
CA CYS A 774 -17.01 -32.34 -23.61
C CYS A 774 -15.57 -32.45 -24.16
N VAL A 775 -14.99 -31.31 -24.56
CA VAL A 775 -13.60 -31.28 -25.07
C VAL A 775 -12.61 -31.89 -24.08
N GLN A 776 -12.77 -31.66 -22.78
CA GLN A 776 -11.86 -32.18 -21.75
C GLN A 776 -11.89 -33.71 -21.68
N CYS A 777 -13.06 -34.32 -21.46
CA CYS A 777 -13.21 -35.78 -21.44
C CYS A 777 -12.81 -36.46 -22.77
N PHE A 778 -12.96 -35.77 -23.90
CA PHE A 778 -12.43 -36.24 -25.19
C PHE A 778 -10.90 -36.19 -25.24
N SER A 779 -10.28 -35.11 -24.76
CA SER A 779 -8.82 -34.95 -24.71
C SER A 779 -8.13 -35.89 -23.72
N ASP A 780 -8.76 -36.17 -22.59
CA ASP A 780 -8.26 -37.07 -21.54
C ASP A 780 -8.49 -38.56 -21.89
N GLY A 781 -9.24 -38.85 -22.96
CA GLY A 781 -9.49 -40.21 -23.43
C GLY A 781 -10.46 -41.01 -22.56
N GLU A 782 -11.39 -40.33 -21.88
CA GLU A 782 -12.32 -40.95 -20.93
C GLU A 782 -13.30 -41.94 -21.60
N SER A 783 -13.45 -43.12 -21.01
CA SER A 783 -14.31 -44.21 -21.50
C SER A 783 -15.40 -44.56 -20.50
N SER A 784 -16.67 -44.58 -20.92
CA SER A 784 -17.76 -45.09 -20.07
C SER A 784 -18.80 -45.86 -20.86
N ARG A 785 -19.39 -46.88 -20.21
CA ARG A 785 -20.30 -47.86 -20.84
C ARG A 785 -19.65 -48.48 -22.08
N ASP A 786 -20.41 -48.66 -23.15
CA ASP A 786 -19.98 -49.30 -24.40
C ASP A 786 -19.08 -48.41 -25.28
N HIS A 787 -18.77 -47.17 -24.85
CA HIS A 787 -17.96 -46.24 -25.63
C HIS A 787 -16.45 -46.46 -25.43
N ASN A 788 -15.79 -47.01 -26.45
CA ASN A 788 -14.33 -47.15 -26.51
C ASN A 788 -13.68 -45.97 -27.29
N PRO A 789 -13.02 -45.02 -26.60
CA PRO A 789 -12.42 -43.84 -27.24
C PRO A 789 -11.25 -44.17 -28.17
N ALA A 790 -10.60 -45.34 -28.02
CA ALA A 790 -9.49 -45.75 -28.87
C ALA A 790 -9.92 -46.30 -30.24
N THR A 791 -11.21 -46.63 -30.43
CA THR A 791 -11.72 -47.26 -31.66
C THR A 791 -12.92 -46.56 -32.29
N HIS A 792 -13.58 -45.64 -31.58
CA HIS A 792 -14.78 -44.97 -32.07
C HIS A 792 -14.44 -43.63 -32.76
N PRO A 793 -14.95 -43.37 -33.98
CA PRO A 793 -14.88 -42.03 -34.58
C PRO A 793 -15.79 -41.06 -33.82
N TYR A 794 -15.53 -39.75 -33.99
CA TYR A 794 -16.24 -38.66 -33.33
C TYR A 794 -16.64 -37.56 -34.32
N ARG A 795 -17.71 -36.79 -34.01
CA ARG A 795 -18.12 -35.58 -34.74
C ARG A 795 -18.30 -34.40 -33.77
N VAL A 796 -17.78 -33.22 -34.15
CA VAL A 796 -17.98 -31.98 -33.40
C VAL A 796 -19.37 -31.42 -33.68
N ILE A 797 -20.05 -30.89 -32.65
CA ILE A 797 -21.36 -30.24 -32.78
C ILE A 797 -21.20 -28.73 -32.58
N GLU A 798 -21.25 -27.98 -33.67
CA GLU A 798 -21.27 -26.51 -33.69
C GLU A 798 -22.65 -26.00 -33.27
N GLN A 799 -22.83 -25.64 -31.98
CA GLN A 799 -24.17 -25.48 -31.40
C GLN A 799 -24.96 -24.30 -32.00
N ASN A 800 -24.28 -23.24 -32.46
CA ASN A 800 -24.89 -21.95 -32.83
C ASN A 800 -24.95 -21.70 -34.36
N SER A 801 -24.57 -22.67 -35.20
CA SER A 801 -24.63 -22.56 -36.67
C SER A 801 -25.99 -22.96 -37.24
N VAL A 802 -27.08 -22.39 -36.70
CA VAL A 802 -28.47 -22.64 -37.09
C VAL A 802 -29.24 -21.32 -37.20
N PRO A 803 -30.23 -21.19 -38.11
CA PRO A 803 -30.98 -19.96 -38.26
C PRO A 803 -31.95 -19.72 -37.10
N ILE A 804 -32.15 -18.46 -36.70
CA ILE A 804 -33.10 -18.09 -35.62
C ILE A 804 -34.25 -17.21 -36.13
N TYR A 805 -33.98 -16.01 -36.68
CA TYR A 805 -35.03 -15.06 -37.06
C TYR A 805 -35.23 -14.91 -38.57
N ASP A 806 -34.19 -15.18 -39.37
CA ASP A 806 -34.26 -15.24 -40.82
C ASP A 806 -33.55 -16.50 -41.34
N SER A 807 -34.14 -17.17 -42.33
CA SER A 807 -33.60 -18.39 -42.94
C SER A 807 -32.16 -18.27 -43.48
N SER A 808 -31.66 -17.05 -43.69
CA SER A 808 -30.32 -16.75 -44.15
C SER A 808 -29.34 -16.33 -43.04
N TRP A 809 -29.78 -16.16 -41.78
CA TRP A 809 -28.98 -15.64 -40.65
C TRP A 809 -28.85 -16.64 -39.52
N GLY A 810 -27.61 -17.04 -39.20
CA GLY A 810 -27.32 -17.97 -38.11
C GLY A 810 -27.25 -17.30 -36.75
N ALA A 811 -27.51 -18.03 -35.67
CA ALA A 811 -27.41 -17.55 -34.29
C ALA A 811 -26.02 -16.94 -33.96
N ASP A 812 -24.97 -17.45 -34.61
CA ASP A 812 -23.61 -16.92 -34.57
C ASP A 812 -23.49 -15.55 -35.26
N GLU A 813 -24.15 -15.34 -36.39
CA GLU A 813 -24.18 -14.04 -37.09
C GLU A 813 -25.08 -13.01 -36.38
N GLU A 814 -26.19 -13.45 -35.76
CA GLU A 814 -27.08 -12.59 -34.95
C GLU A 814 -26.37 -12.10 -33.67
N LEU A 815 -25.62 -12.97 -32.99
CA LEU A 815 -24.87 -12.60 -31.77
C LEU A 815 -23.76 -11.58 -32.09
N LEU A 816 -22.96 -11.84 -33.12
CA LEU A 816 -21.92 -10.91 -33.59
C LEU A 816 -22.50 -9.59 -34.13
N LEU A 817 -23.74 -9.57 -34.62
CA LEU A 817 -24.41 -8.33 -35.02
C LEU A 817 -24.73 -7.46 -33.80
N LEU A 818 -25.24 -8.05 -32.72
CA LEU A 818 -25.57 -7.32 -31.49
C LEU A 818 -24.30 -6.89 -30.74
N GLU A 819 -23.29 -7.76 -30.66
CA GLU A 819 -21.96 -7.44 -30.10
C GLU A 819 -21.29 -6.31 -30.91
N GLY A 820 -21.35 -6.36 -32.24
CA GLY A 820 -20.89 -5.27 -33.10
C GLY A 820 -21.67 -3.96 -32.89
N ALA A 821 -22.99 -4.03 -32.73
CA ALA A 821 -23.81 -2.85 -32.47
C ALA A 821 -23.49 -2.19 -31.11
N GLU A 822 -23.11 -2.98 -30.10
CA GLU A 822 -22.62 -2.51 -28.80
C GLU A 822 -21.22 -1.88 -28.91
N ILE A 823 -20.29 -2.53 -29.62
CA ILE A 823 -18.88 -2.08 -29.73
C ILE A 823 -18.72 -0.85 -30.64
N TYR A 824 -19.37 -0.82 -31.81
CA TYR A 824 -19.18 0.24 -32.82
C TYR A 824 -20.31 1.28 -32.84
N GLY A 825 -21.37 1.07 -32.05
CA GLY A 825 -22.53 1.95 -31.98
C GLY A 825 -23.56 1.68 -33.08
N LEU A 826 -24.84 1.75 -32.70
CA LEU A 826 -25.96 1.47 -33.60
C LEU A 826 -26.06 2.52 -34.71
N GLY A 827 -25.70 2.14 -35.93
CA GLY A 827 -25.55 3.04 -37.08
C GLY A 827 -24.26 2.83 -37.87
N SER A 828 -23.22 2.28 -37.23
CA SER A 828 -21.90 2.01 -37.82
C SER A 828 -21.89 0.72 -38.66
N TRP A 829 -22.88 0.58 -39.55
CA TRP A 829 -23.22 -0.70 -40.19
C TRP A 829 -22.10 -1.32 -41.04
N ALA A 830 -21.12 -0.54 -41.49
CA ALA A 830 -19.94 -1.06 -42.19
C ALA A 830 -19.00 -1.79 -41.24
N ASP A 831 -18.66 -1.17 -40.12
CA ASP A 831 -17.79 -1.73 -39.08
C ASP A 831 -18.46 -2.94 -38.40
N ILE A 832 -19.78 -2.88 -38.20
CA ILE A 832 -20.59 -4.01 -37.74
C ILE A 832 -20.57 -5.16 -38.77
N ALA A 833 -20.67 -4.88 -40.08
CA ALA A 833 -20.60 -5.90 -41.13
C ALA A 833 -19.22 -6.57 -41.23
N ASP A 834 -18.15 -5.80 -41.07
CA ASP A 834 -16.78 -6.33 -40.98
C ASP A 834 -16.58 -7.15 -39.70
N HIS A 835 -17.18 -6.76 -38.58
CA HIS A 835 -17.14 -7.52 -37.32
C HIS A 835 -17.89 -8.87 -37.37
N ILE A 836 -19.04 -8.93 -38.06
CA ILE A 836 -19.73 -10.20 -38.39
C ILE A 836 -18.88 -11.08 -39.34
N GLY A 837 -17.80 -10.53 -39.90
CA GLY A 837 -16.74 -11.25 -40.63
C GLY A 837 -16.46 -10.76 -42.04
N GLY A 838 -17.01 -9.60 -42.45
CA GLY A 838 -16.80 -9.01 -43.79
C GLY A 838 -17.50 -9.78 -44.93
N TYR A 839 -18.38 -10.73 -44.58
CA TYR A 839 -19.12 -11.55 -45.56
C TYR A 839 -20.56 -11.09 -45.79
N ARG A 840 -21.00 -10.04 -45.08
CA ARG A 840 -22.28 -9.36 -45.24
C ARG A 840 -22.06 -7.91 -45.65
N ASP A 841 -23.07 -7.28 -46.24
CA ASP A 841 -23.00 -5.86 -46.59
C ASP A 841 -23.42 -4.97 -45.42
N LYS A 842 -22.95 -3.72 -45.37
CA LYS A 842 -23.45 -2.73 -44.40
C LYS A 842 -24.96 -2.51 -44.56
N ASP A 843 -25.44 -2.52 -45.80
CA ASP A 843 -26.87 -2.29 -46.09
C ASP A 843 -27.67 -3.57 -45.75
N GLU A 844 -27.11 -4.74 -46.03
CA GLU A 844 -27.65 -6.07 -45.63
C GLU A 844 -27.77 -6.23 -44.10
N VAL A 845 -26.76 -5.75 -43.35
CA VAL A 845 -26.71 -5.80 -41.88
C VAL A 845 -27.68 -4.79 -41.25
N ARG A 846 -27.73 -3.55 -41.75
CA ARG A 846 -28.74 -2.56 -41.33
C ARG A 846 -30.15 -3.10 -41.55
N ASP A 847 -30.45 -3.51 -42.78
CA ASP A 847 -31.83 -3.81 -43.18
C ASP A 847 -32.33 -5.08 -42.47
N HIS A 848 -31.43 -6.03 -42.14
CA HIS A 848 -31.76 -7.15 -41.26
C HIS A 848 -32.02 -6.72 -39.82
N TYR A 849 -31.16 -5.88 -39.21
CA TYR A 849 -31.40 -5.40 -37.85
C TYR A 849 -32.71 -4.61 -37.74
N VAL A 850 -32.96 -3.69 -38.69
CA VAL A 850 -34.18 -2.89 -38.73
C VAL A 850 -35.40 -3.81 -38.85
N LYS A 851 -35.44 -4.71 -39.84
CA LYS A 851 -36.54 -5.67 -40.05
C LYS A 851 -36.79 -6.59 -38.84
N THR A 852 -35.73 -7.10 -38.21
CA THR A 852 -35.84 -8.16 -37.19
C THR A 852 -36.05 -7.62 -35.78
N TYR A 853 -35.44 -6.48 -35.43
CA TYR A 853 -35.44 -5.92 -34.08
C TYR A 853 -36.28 -4.64 -33.96
N VAL A 854 -36.21 -3.72 -34.93
CA VAL A 854 -36.89 -2.40 -34.87
C VAL A 854 -38.33 -2.47 -35.37
N GLU A 855 -38.55 -3.08 -36.54
CA GLU A 855 -39.87 -3.32 -37.15
C GLU A 855 -40.56 -4.57 -36.57
N SER A 856 -40.02 -5.14 -35.50
CA SER A 856 -40.57 -6.30 -34.81
C SER A 856 -41.98 -5.99 -34.28
N PRO A 857 -43.00 -6.84 -34.55
CA PRO A 857 -44.32 -6.71 -33.93
C PRO A 857 -44.32 -7.02 -32.42
N ALA A 858 -43.14 -7.30 -31.83
CA ALA A 858 -42.92 -7.50 -30.40
C ALA A 858 -41.88 -6.51 -29.82
N PHE A 859 -41.60 -5.39 -30.51
CA PHE A 859 -40.69 -4.32 -30.05
C PHE A 859 -40.93 -3.96 -28.57
N PRO A 860 -39.90 -3.83 -27.72
CA PRO A 860 -38.47 -3.70 -28.04
C PRO A 860 -37.70 -5.02 -28.25
N LEU A 861 -38.37 -6.17 -28.40
CA LEU A 861 -37.72 -7.46 -28.63
C LEU A 861 -38.07 -8.03 -30.02
N PRO A 862 -37.18 -8.85 -30.64
CA PRO A 862 -37.52 -9.58 -31.85
C PRO A 862 -38.63 -10.59 -31.57
N LYS A 863 -39.53 -10.83 -32.53
CA LYS A 863 -40.63 -11.80 -32.40
C LYS A 863 -40.05 -13.21 -32.20
N ARG A 864 -40.19 -13.75 -30.98
CA ARG A 864 -39.89 -15.17 -30.70
C ARG A 864 -40.78 -16.06 -31.56
N GLN A 865 -40.19 -16.91 -32.39
CA GLN A 865 -40.92 -18.00 -33.05
C GLN A 865 -41.25 -19.12 -32.06
N ALA A 866 -42.31 -19.86 -32.34
CA ALA A 866 -42.69 -21.02 -31.52
C ALA A 866 -41.74 -22.21 -31.82
N PRO A 867 -41.40 -23.06 -30.83
CA PRO A 867 -40.56 -24.25 -31.05
C PRO A 867 -41.12 -25.27 -32.05
N GLU A 868 -42.39 -25.13 -32.42
CA GLU A 868 -43.13 -26.02 -33.32
C GLU A 868 -43.11 -25.53 -34.79
N GLU A 869 -42.69 -24.30 -35.08
CA GLU A 869 -42.67 -23.73 -36.44
C GLU A 869 -41.39 -24.06 -37.22
N ILE A 870 -40.30 -24.45 -36.54
CA ILE A 870 -39.02 -24.85 -37.16
C ILE A 870 -38.51 -26.09 -36.42
N ASP A 871 -38.43 -27.22 -37.13
CA ASP A 871 -37.79 -28.43 -36.59
C ASP A 871 -36.26 -28.25 -36.54
N LEU A 872 -35.78 -27.81 -35.38
CA LEU A 872 -34.36 -27.65 -35.07
C LEU A 872 -33.59 -28.99 -34.97
N SER A 873 -34.28 -30.14 -35.08
CA SER A 873 -33.70 -31.48 -35.05
C SER A 873 -33.53 -32.14 -36.43
N ASP A 874 -34.14 -31.59 -37.49
CA ASP A 874 -33.94 -32.07 -38.87
C ASP A 874 -32.51 -31.79 -39.37
N GLU A 875 -31.70 -32.86 -39.48
CA GLU A 875 -30.35 -32.79 -40.06
C GLU A 875 -30.38 -32.26 -41.52
N GLY A 876 -31.47 -32.45 -42.26
CA GLY A 876 -31.64 -31.96 -43.63
C GLY A 876 -31.66 -30.42 -43.73
N THR A 877 -32.49 -29.77 -42.91
CA THR A 877 -32.60 -28.31 -42.84
C THR A 877 -31.29 -27.66 -42.37
N ARG A 878 -30.63 -28.25 -41.36
CA ARG A 878 -29.33 -27.76 -40.85
C ARG A 878 -28.20 -27.90 -41.87
N ALA A 879 -28.11 -29.04 -42.56
CA ALA A 879 -27.12 -29.24 -43.62
C ALA A 879 -27.31 -28.25 -44.78
N ARG A 880 -28.56 -28.01 -45.18
CA ARG A 880 -28.94 -27.04 -46.22
C ARG A 880 -28.53 -25.61 -45.85
N PHE A 881 -28.76 -25.19 -44.60
CA PHE A 881 -28.35 -23.87 -44.11
C PHE A 881 -26.83 -23.67 -44.18
N GLN A 882 -26.03 -24.62 -43.66
CA GLN A 882 -24.57 -24.51 -43.74
C GLN A 882 -24.06 -24.51 -45.19
N GLN A 883 -24.68 -25.29 -46.09
CA GLN A 883 -24.34 -25.27 -47.51
C GLN A 883 -24.61 -23.91 -48.16
N GLN A 884 -25.73 -23.25 -47.82
CA GLN A 884 -26.06 -21.90 -48.30
C GLN A 884 -25.12 -20.82 -47.73
N LYS A 885 -24.82 -20.84 -46.43
CA LYS A 885 -23.86 -19.93 -45.79
C LYS A 885 -22.46 -20.05 -46.43
N LYS A 886 -22.04 -21.28 -46.73
CA LYS A 886 -20.78 -21.59 -47.43
C LYS A 886 -20.77 -21.05 -48.87
N GLN A 887 -21.85 -21.25 -49.63
CA GLN A 887 -21.99 -20.70 -50.99
C GLN A 887 -22.01 -19.16 -51.01
N ARG A 888 -22.65 -18.50 -50.03
CA ARG A 888 -22.63 -17.03 -49.89
C ARG A 888 -21.20 -16.50 -49.74
N ILE A 889 -20.42 -17.10 -48.85
CA ILE A 889 -19.03 -16.72 -48.58
C ILE A 889 -18.12 -16.98 -49.81
N GLU A 890 -18.31 -18.11 -50.49
CA GLU A 890 -17.57 -18.44 -51.72
C GLU A 890 -17.86 -17.44 -52.84
N LYS A 891 -19.14 -17.18 -53.13
CA LYS A 891 -19.55 -16.20 -54.15
C LYS A 891 -18.98 -14.81 -53.85
N ARG A 892 -19.10 -14.31 -52.62
CA ARG A 892 -18.60 -12.97 -52.26
C ARG A 892 -17.08 -12.84 -52.38
N LYS A 893 -16.32 -13.92 -52.13
CA LYS A 893 -14.87 -13.99 -52.38
C LYS A 893 -14.53 -14.02 -53.88
N GLU A 894 -15.42 -14.52 -54.71
CA GLU A 894 -15.27 -14.57 -56.17
C GLU A 894 -15.66 -13.22 -56.81
N ASP A 895 -16.75 -12.60 -56.36
CA ASP A 895 -17.14 -11.22 -56.72
C ASP A 895 -16.03 -10.23 -56.33
N ALA A 896 -15.43 -10.35 -55.14
CA ALA A 896 -14.29 -9.54 -54.70
C ALA A 896 -12.98 -9.81 -55.48
N LYS A 897 -12.81 -11.01 -56.05
CA LYS A 897 -11.70 -11.31 -57.00
C LYS A 897 -11.93 -10.68 -58.37
N ASN A 898 -13.18 -10.60 -58.81
CA ASN A 898 -13.58 -10.11 -60.13
C ASN A 898 -13.84 -8.59 -60.18
N ALA A 899 -13.88 -7.92 -59.02
CA ALA A 899 -14.02 -6.48 -58.93
C ALA A 899 -12.87 -5.74 -59.65
N VAL A 900 -13.23 -4.90 -60.62
CA VAL A 900 -12.27 -4.07 -61.37
C VAL A 900 -11.55 -3.12 -60.39
N PRO A 901 -10.21 -3.01 -60.42
CA PRO A 901 -9.48 -2.09 -59.56
C PRO A 901 -10.01 -0.66 -59.68
N ALA A 902 -10.46 -0.09 -58.56
CA ALA A 902 -11.10 1.21 -58.54
C ALA A 902 -10.14 2.29 -59.10
N LEU A 903 -10.59 2.97 -60.17
CA LEU A 903 -9.83 4.07 -60.77
C LEU A 903 -9.53 5.15 -59.71
N PRO A 904 -8.30 5.69 -59.64
CA PRO A 904 -7.96 6.74 -58.69
C PRO A 904 -8.88 7.94 -58.87
N LYS A 905 -9.72 8.21 -57.86
CA LYS A 905 -10.59 9.40 -57.85
C LYS A 905 -9.69 10.64 -57.89
N LYS A 906 -9.68 11.37 -59.02
CA LYS A 906 -9.05 12.69 -59.11
C LYS A 906 -9.64 13.58 -58.01
N LYS A 907 -8.80 14.13 -57.14
CA LYS A 907 -9.22 15.13 -56.16
C LYS A 907 -9.87 16.32 -56.88
N PRO A 908 -10.98 16.89 -56.37
CA PRO A 908 -11.40 18.24 -56.75
C PRO A 908 -10.26 19.23 -56.47
N THR A 909 -10.09 20.22 -57.34
CA THR A 909 -9.11 21.29 -57.15
C THR A 909 -9.64 22.33 -56.15
N ALA A 910 -9.56 22.00 -54.87
CA ALA A 910 -9.66 22.95 -53.76
C ALA A 910 -8.26 23.18 -53.15
N SER A 911 -7.96 24.42 -52.76
CA SER A 911 -6.64 24.82 -52.27
C SER A 911 -6.40 24.36 -50.83
N VAL A 912 -5.79 23.18 -50.67
CA VAL A 912 -5.33 22.65 -49.38
C VAL A 912 -3.83 22.29 -49.48
N PRO A 913 -2.94 22.92 -48.69
CA PRO A 913 -1.52 22.59 -48.68
C PRO A 913 -1.24 21.13 -48.31
N SER A 914 -0.36 20.47 -49.06
CA SER A 914 -0.17 19.02 -48.96
C SER A 914 0.82 18.59 -47.87
N CYS A 915 0.41 18.69 -46.60
CA CYS A 915 1.11 18.07 -45.47
C CYS A 915 0.12 17.31 -44.56
N HIS A 916 -0.53 16.29 -45.14
CA HIS A 916 -1.58 15.48 -44.54
C HIS A 916 -1.03 14.13 -44.04
N GLU A 917 -0.37 14.14 -42.88
CA GLU A 917 0.10 12.93 -42.15
C GLU A 917 -0.97 12.35 -41.23
N ILE A 918 -1.92 13.17 -40.74
CA ILE A 918 -3.11 12.77 -39.97
C ILE A 918 -4.36 13.38 -40.62
N GLN A 919 -5.43 12.58 -40.73
CA GLN A 919 -6.73 13.01 -41.22
C GLN A 919 -7.44 13.84 -40.14
N GLY A 920 -8.04 14.96 -40.54
CA GLY A 920 -8.75 15.86 -39.62
C GLY A 920 -7.86 16.79 -38.79
N TYR A 921 -6.55 16.88 -39.03
CA TYR A 921 -5.69 17.89 -38.41
C TYR A 921 -5.40 19.04 -39.38
N MET A 922 -5.43 20.30 -38.89
CA MET A 922 -5.20 21.52 -39.66
C MET A 922 -3.91 22.25 -39.21
N PRO A 923 -2.74 22.00 -39.86
CA PRO A 923 -1.46 22.58 -39.46
C PRO A 923 -1.43 24.11 -39.45
N GLY A 924 -2.22 24.77 -40.31
CA GLY A 924 -2.30 26.24 -40.37
C GLY A 924 -3.14 26.89 -39.26
N ARG A 925 -3.80 26.10 -38.40
CA ARG A 925 -4.57 26.57 -37.24
C ARG A 925 -4.16 25.92 -35.91
N LEU A 926 -3.39 24.83 -35.94
CA LEU A 926 -3.08 24.00 -34.77
C LEU A 926 -4.34 23.38 -34.12
N GLU A 927 -5.32 23.07 -34.96
CA GLU A 927 -6.66 22.60 -34.61
C GLU A 927 -7.01 21.29 -35.32
N PHE A 928 -7.97 20.55 -34.76
CA PHE A 928 -8.60 19.40 -35.40
C PHE A 928 -9.98 19.77 -35.95
N GLU A 929 -10.43 19.07 -37.00
CA GLU A 929 -11.78 19.17 -37.59
C GLU A 929 -12.88 18.71 -36.63
N THR A 930 -12.52 17.98 -35.58
CA THR A 930 -13.36 17.66 -34.43
C THR A 930 -12.44 17.63 -33.22
N GLU A 931 -12.69 18.49 -32.25
CA GLU A 931 -11.84 18.66 -31.09
C GLU A 931 -12.24 17.72 -29.94
N TRP A 932 -11.37 17.58 -28.93
CA TRP A 932 -11.73 16.75 -27.77
C TRP A 932 -12.86 17.39 -26.96
N ALA A 933 -13.88 16.57 -26.62
CA ALA A 933 -15.13 16.98 -25.99
C ALA A 933 -15.83 18.09 -26.81
N ASN A 934 -16.11 17.84 -28.10
CA ASN A 934 -16.74 18.79 -29.00
C ASN A 934 -18.20 19.09 -28.60
N GLU A 935 -18.88 18.12 -27.99
CA GLU A 935 -20.23 18.25 -27.42
C GLU A 935 -20.29 19.21 -26.21
N ALA A 936 -19.14 19.62 -25.68
CA ALA A 936 -19.08 20.72 -24.70
C ALA A 936 -19.52 22.06 -25.32
N GLU A 937 -19.23 22.28 -26.61
CA GLU A 937 -19.65 23.47 -27.33
C GLU A 937 -21.16 23.44 -27.59
N GLU A 938 -21.74 22.26 -27.81
CA GLU A 938 -23.18 22.07 -27.97
C GLU A 938 -23.98 22.41 -26.70
N ALA A 939 -23.38 22.24 -25.53
CA ALA A 939 -23.97 22.64 -24.25
C ALA A 939 -23.99 24.17 -24.03
N VAL A 940 -23.00 24.91 -24.57
CA VAL A 940 -22.87 26.37 -24.37
C VAL A 940 -23.40 27.22 -25.55
N GLN A 941 -23.47 26.68 -26.78
CA GLN A 941 -23.87 27.43 -27.99
C GLN A 941 -25.27 28.06 -27.94
N HIS A 942 -26.14 27.59 -27.04
CA HIS A 942 -27.50 28.09 -26.86
C HIS A 942 -27.71 28.81 -25.51
N MET A 943 -26.68 28.92 -24.68
CA MET A 943 -26.76 29.72 -23.45
C MET A 943 -26.86 31.21 -23.79
N GLN A 944 -27.74 31.89 -23.06
CA GLN A 944 -27.89 33.34 -23.10
C GLN A 944 -27.86 33.86 -21.65
N PHE A 945 -27.24 35.02 -21.47
CA PHE A 945 -27.10 35.70 -20.18
C PHE A 945 -27.62 37.13 -20.36
N GLU A 946 -28.83 37.43 -19.88
CA GLU A 946 -29.36 38.80 -19.91
C GLU A 946 -28.77 39.63 -18.74
N PRO A 947 -28.43 40.92 -18.93
CA PRO A 947 -27.91 41.77 -17.86
C PRO A 947 -28.93 42.00 -16.74
N GLY A 948 -28.84 41.20 -15.67
CA GLY A 948 -29.78 41.22 -14.54
C GLY A 948 -30.38 39.86 -14.21
N ASP A 949 -30.17 38.84 -15.06
CA ASP A 949 -30.51 37.46 -14.73
C ASP A 949 -29.77 36.98 -13.46
N GLY A 950 -30.39 36.07 -12.74
CA GLY A 950 -29.70 35.20 -11.81
C GLY A 950 -29.48 35.72 -10.39
N ILE A 951 -29.89 36.93 -10.03
CA ILE A 951 -29.95 37.37 -8.62
C ILE A 951 -31.42 37.47 -8.19
N ASN A 952 -31.80 36.74 -7.15
CA ASN A 952 -33.15 36.80 -6.59
C ASN A 952 -33.39 38.21 -6.00
N PRO A 953 -34.35 39.01 -6.49
CA PRO A 953 -34.54 40.40 -6.07
C PRO A 953 -35.16 40.55 -4.67
N ARG A 954 -35.35 39.47 -3.91
CA ARG A 954 -35.80 39.47 -2.51
C ARG A 954 -34.75 38.95 -1.53
N THR A 955 -33.95 37.95 -1.88
CA THR A 955 -32.91 37.40 -1.00
C THR A 955 -31.51 37.92 -1.32
N GLY A 956 -31.25 38.38 -2.55
CA GLY A 956 -29.92 38.78 -3.03
C GLY A 956 -29.01 37.61 -3.36
N GLU A 957 -29.50 36.38 -3.26
CA GLU A 957 -28.78 35.13 -3.57
C GLU A 957 -28.87 34.81 -5.06
N LEU A 958 -28.02 33.88 -5.52
CA LEU A 958 -28.02 33.42 -6.91
C LEU A 958 -29.21 32.49 -7.15
N GLU A 959 -30.00 32.72 -8.21
CA GLU A 959 -31.07 31.82 -8.61
C GLU A 959 -30.49 30.47 -9.10
N PRO A 960 -31.09 29.31 -8.76
CA PRO A 960 -30.54 27.99 -9.12
C PRO A 960 -30.34 27.76 -10.62
N GLU A 961 -31.10 28.45 -11.49
CA GLU A 961 -30.90 28.39 -12.94
C GLU A 961 -29.57 29.07 -13.37
N MET A 962 -29.18 30.15 -12.70
CA MET A 962 -27.90 30.82 -12.94
C MET A 962 -26.75 30.01 -12.34
N GLU A 963 -26.93 29.42 -11.15
CA GLU A 963 -25.95 28.48 -10.57
C GLU A 963 -25.69 27.29 -11.51
N LEU A 964 -26.75 26.75 -12.14
CA LEU A 964 -26.64 25.70 -13.15
C LEU A 964 -25.92 26.18 -14.42
N LYS A 965 -26.27 27.36 -14.97
CA LYS A 965 -25.58 27.95 -16.14
C LYS A 965 -24.09 28.16 -15.87
N MET A 966 -23.74 28.70 -14.71
CA MET A 966 -22.35 28.86 -14.27
C MET A 966 -21.63 27.52 -14.13
N THR A 967 -22.27 26.53 -13.51
CA THR A 967 -21.72 25.17 -13.35
C THR A 967 -21.40 24.52 -14.71
N VAL A 968 -22.29 24.65 -15.71
CA VAL A 968 -22.03 24.10 -17.05
C VAL A 968 -20.95 24.90 -17.79
N MET A 969 -20.82 26.20 -17.55
CA MET A 969 -19.70 27.01 -18.06
C MET A 969 -18.35 26.60 -17.44
N ASP A 970 -18.31 26.25 -16.15
CA ASP A 970 -17.10 25.71 -15.51
C ASP A 970 -16.74 24.32 -16.03
N ILE A 971 -17.73 23.47 -16.30
CA ILE A 971 -17.54 22.19 -17.00
C ILE A 971 -16.94 22.43 -18.40
N TYR A 972 -17.43 23.42 -19.15
CA TYR A 972 -16.87 23.81 -20.45
C TYR A 972 -15.41 24.30 -20.34
N ASN A 973 -15.12 25.22 -19.41
CA ASN A 973 -13.76 25.76 -19.19
C ASN A 973 -12.76 24.66 -18.76
N ASN A 974 -13.20 23.72 -17.93
CA ASN A 974 -12.41 22.55 -17.55
C ASN A 974 -12.10 21.68 -18.79
N ARG A 975 -13.11 21.35 -19.60
CA ARG A 975 -12.94 20.58 -20.84
C ARG A 975 -12.03 21.27 -21.85
N LEU A 976 -12.12 22.60 -21.99
CA LEU A 976 -11.25 23.40 -22.86
C LEU A 976 -9.79 23.37 -22.39
N THR A 977 -9.55 23.39 -21.07
CA THR A 977 -8.21 23.24 -20.47
C THR A 977 -7.62 21.86 -20.78
N MET A 978 -8.39 20.79 -20.51
CA MET A 978 -8.01 19.41 -20.82
C MET A 978 -7.79 19.17 -22.32
N ARG A 979 -8.49 19.89 -23.21
CA ARG A 979 -8.26 19.90 -24.66
C ARG A 979 -6.89 20.49 -25.01
N ALA A 980 -6.51 21.61 -24.39
CA ALA A 980 -5.20 22.24 -24.59
C ALA A 980 -4.04 21.36 -24.08
N GLU A 981 -4.18 20.73 -22.91
CA GLU A 981 -3.19 19.78 -22.38
C GLU A 981 -3.01 18.55 -23.29
N ARG A 982 -4.11 17.98 -23.80
CA ARG A 982 -4.07 16.89 -24.80
C ARG A 982 -3.32 17.30 -26.06
N LYS A 983 -3.54 18.53 -26.57
CA LYS A 983 -2.79 19.08 -27.71
C LYS A 983 -1.29 19.19 -27.39
N LYS A 984 -0.92 19.72 -26.22
CA LYS A 984 0.49 19.85 -25.78
C LYS A 984 1.23 18.52 -25.92
N VAL A 985 0.68 17.44 -25.34
CA VAL A 985 1.28 16.08 -25.41
C VAL A 985 1.39 15.55 -26.84
N ILE A 986 0.39 15.81 -27.70
CA ILE A 986 0.40 15.38 -29.11
C ILE A 986 1.55 16.03 -29.90
N PHE A 987 1.85 17.30 -29.64
CA PHE A 987 2.97 18.01 -30.26
C PHE A 987 4.31 17.62 -29.65
N GLU A 988 4.41 17.63 -28.31
CA GLU A 988 5.65 17.43 -27.55
C GLU A 988 6.28 16.05 -27.83
N HIS A 989 5.47 14.99 -27.92
CA HIS A 989 5.94 13.62 -28.18
C HIS A 989 5.88 13.23 -29.67
N ASN A 990 5.84 14.22 -30.59
CA ASN A 990 5.85 14.00 -32.04
C ASN A 990 4.78 13.00 -32.54
N ILE A 991 3.62 12.94 -31.86
CA ILE A 991 2.59 11.91 -32.11
C ILE A 991 1.97 12.08 -33.51
N LEU A 992 1.96 13.32 -34.03
CA LEU A 992 1.53 13.66 -35.38
C LEU A 992 2.38 12.99 -36.49
N GLU A 993 3.60 12.54 -36.21
CA GLU A 993 4.48 11.88 -37.17
C GLU A 993 4.11 10.40 -37.40
N TYR A 994 2.82 10.13 -37.63
CA TYR A 994 2.22 8.79 -37.69
C TYR A 994 3.00 7.79 -38.54
N ARG A 995 3.56 8.22 -39.69
CA ARG A 995 4.36 7.34 -40.56
C ARG A 995 5.69 6.92 -39.95
N LYS A 996 6.39 7.82 -39.24
CA LYS A 996 7.63 7.49 -38.52
C LYS A 996 7.32 6.58 -37.33
N ASN A 997 6.29 6.92 -36.57
CA ASN A 997 5.86 6.17 -35.38
C ASN A 997 5.44 4.73 -35.76
N ALA A 998 4.63 4.56 -36.80
CA ALA A 998 4.26 3.25 -37.34
C ALA A 998 5.43 2.49 -38.01
N ALA A 999 6.48 3.19 -38.47
CA ALA A 999 7.71 2.57 -38.97
C ALA A 999 8.70 2.18 -37.86
N ALA A 1000 8.62 2.81 -36.69
CA ALA A 1000 9.35 2.42 -35.48
C ALA A 1000 8.69 1.19 -34.84
N ASP A 1001 7.37 1.20 -34.63
CA ASP A 1001 6.65 0.04 -34.06
C ASP A 1001 6.76 -1.21 -34.93
N LYS A 1002 6.85 -1.08 -36.27
CA LYS A 1002 7.10 -2.21 -37.19
C LYS A 1002 8.49 -2.86 -37.07
N LYS A 1003 9.43 -2.27 -36.32
CA LYS A 1003 10.75 -2.85 -36.03
C LYS A 1003 10.82 -3.59 -34.70
N ARG A 1004 9.81 -3.43 -33.84
CA ARG A 1004 9.75 -3.95 -32.48
C ARG A 1004 9.07 -5.31 -32.43
N THR A 1005 9.46 -6.15 -31.47
CA THR A 1005 8.79 -7.43 -31.19
C THR A 1005 7.32 -7.23 -30.78
N LYS A 1006 6.55 -8.31 -30.60
CA LYS A 1006 5.16 -8.19 -30.12
C LYS A 1006 5.15 -7.72 -28.67
N GLU A 1007 6.08 -8.26 -27.88
CA GLU A 1007 6.27 -8.06 -26.45
C GLU A 1007 6.74 -6.64 -26.15
N GLU A 1008 7.69 -6.12 -26.94
CA GLU A 1008 8.13 -4.71 -26.89
C GLU A 1008 6.99 -3.76 -27.23
N ARG A 1009 6.18 -4.05 -28.27
CA ARG A 1009 5.02 -3.22 -28.63
C ARG A 1009 3.95 -3.20 -27.55
N GLU A 1010 3.72 -4.32 -26.87
CA GLU A 1010 2.79 -4.43 -25.74
C GLU A 1010 3.30 -3.66 -24.52
N LEU A 1011 4.57 -3.82 -24.16
CA LEU A 1011 5.21 -3.08 -23.05
C LEU A 1011 5.17 -1.57 -23.26
N LEU A 1012 5.60 -1.09 -24.43
CA LEU A 1012 5.59 0.34 -24.74
C LEU A 1012 4.17 0.89 -24.90
N THR A 1013 3.20 0.07 -25.30
CA THR A 1013 1.79 0.48 -25.32
C THR A 1013 1.22 0.65 -23.91
N LYS A 1014 1.68 -0.13 -22.93
CA LYS A 1014 1.39 0.12 -21.50
C LYS A 1014 2.11 1.38 -20.96
N ALA A 1015 3.27 1.75 -21.51
CA ALA A 1015 4.00 2.95 -21.12
C ALA A 1015 3.41 4.27 -21.68
N LYS A 1016 2.66 4.23 -22.79
CA LYS A 1016 2.06 5.43 -23.46
C LYS A 1016 1.36 6.46 -22.54
N PRO A 1017 0.66 6.10 -21.45
CA PRO A 1017 0.08 7.10 -20.53
C PRO A 1017 1.11 8.02 -19.84
N LEU A 1018 2.34 7.55 -19.64
CA LEU A 1018 3.40 8.29 -18.93
C LEU A 1018 3.93 9.49 -19.72
N ALA A 1019 3.72 9.50 -21.05
CA ALA A 1019 3.95 10.66 -21.93
C ALA A 1019 3.06 11.89 -21.61
N ARG A 1020 2.21 11.83 -20.59
CA ARG A 1020 1.49 13.01 -20.05
C ARG A 1020 2.24 13.71 -18.92
N MET A 1021 3.27 13.08 -18.35
CA MET A 1021 3.97 13.54 -17.14
C MET A 1021 5.48 13.73 -17.35
N MET A 1022 6.02 13.23 -18.45
CA MET A 1022 7.44 13.29 -18.82
C MET A 1022 7.55 14.12 -20.10
N ASN A 1023 8.66 14.85 -20.30
CA ASN A 1023 8.94 15.46 -21.59
C ASN A 1023 9.34 14.41 -22.64
N HIS A 1024 9.56 14.82 -23.89
CA HIS A 1024 9.88 13.90 -24.99
C HIS A 1024 11.10 13.02 -24.71
N ASP A 1025 12.21 13.63 -24.27
CA ASP A 1025 13.51 12.98 -24.17
C ASP A 1025 13.52 11.98 -22.99
N ASP A 1026 13.04 12.42 -21.81
CA ASP A 1026 12.91 11.56 -20.63
C ASP A 1026 11.97 10.35 -20.90
N PHE A 1027 10.87 10.57 -21.61
CA PHE A 1027 9.95 9.48 -21.99
C PHE A 1027 10.62 8.49 -22.94
N ASP A 1028 11.38 8.97 -23.92
CA ASP A 1028 12.04 8.11 -24.91
C ASP A 1028 13.18 7.30 -24.28
N ASP A 1029 13.94 7.87 -23.33
CA ASP A 1029 14.98 7.16 -22.57
C ASP A 1029 14.40 6.16 -21.56
N PHE A 1030 13.30 6.50 -20.87
CA PHE A 1030 12.56 5.54 -20.03
C PHE A 1030 12.07 4.33 -20.85
N ASN A 1031 11.54 4.57 -22.05
CA ASN A 1031 11.13 3.51 -22.97
C ASN A 1031 12.31 2.64 -23.45
N LYS A 1032 13.51 3.19 -23.64
CA LYS A 1032 14.72 2.42 -23.97
C LYS A 1032 15.11 1.50 -22.80
N GLY A 1033 15.12 2.02 -21.57
CA GLY A 1033 15.39 1.25 -20.36
C GLY A 1033 14.42 0.08 -20.15
N LEU A 1034 13.13 0.29 -20.38
CA LEU A 1034 12.12 -0.78 -20.32
C LEU A 1034 12.36 -1.89 -21.36
N ILE A 1035 12.81 -1.55 -22.58
CA ILE A 1035 13.14 -2.54 -23.61
C ILE A 1035 14.39 -3.34 -23.23
N GLU A 1036 15.41 -2.68 -22.68
CA GLU A 1036 16.64 -3.35 -22.20
C GLU A 1036 16.32 -4.32 -21.06
N GLU A 1037 15.54 -3.88 -20.07
CA GLU A 1037 15.12 -4.69 -18.91
C GLU A 1037 14.31 -5.93 -19.32
N LEU A 1038 13.34 -5.77 -20.23
CA LEU A 1038 12.57 -6.88 -20.80
C LEU A 1038 13.48 -7.91 -21.51
N ASN A 1039 14.42 -7.44 -22.33
CA ASN A 1039 15.32 -8.30 -23.09
C ASN A 1039 16.31 -9.04 -22.16
N LEU A 1040 16.75 -8.41 -21.07
CA LEU A 1040 17.55 -9.05 -20.02
C LEU A 1040 16.74 -10.14 -19.28
N ARG A 1041 15.48 -9.88 -18.90
CA ARG A 1041 14.59 -10.89 -18.29
C ARG A 1041 14.40 -12.11 -19.21
N GLN A 1042 14.16 -11.88 -20.51
CA GLN A 1042 14.03 -12.96 -21.50
C GLN A 1042 15.30 -13.80 -21.63
N ALA A 1043 16.48 -13.16 -21.69
CA ALA A 1043 17.76 -13.85 -21.74
C ALA A 1043 18.03 -14.70 -20.48
N VAL A 1044 17.71 -14.17 -19.29
CA VAL A 1044 17.86 -14.90 -18.02
C VAL A 1044 16.95 -16.13 -17.98
N HIS A 1045 15.67 -16.02 -18.39
CA HIS A 1045 14.75 -17.15 -18.44
C HIS A 1045 15.26 -18.24 -19.40
N GLN A 1046 15.70 -17.86 -20.60
CA GLN A 1046 16.23 -18.82 -21.59
C GLN A 1046 17.47 -19.57 -21.07
N LEU A 1047 18.38 -18.88 -20.37
CA LEU A 1047 19.55 -19.51 -19.74
C LEU A 1047 19.17 -20.43 -18.56
N GLN A 1048 18.10 -20.10 -17.82
CA GLN A 1048 17.55 -20.96 -16.77
C GLN A 1048 16.89 -22.22 -17.35
N ASP A 1049 16.10 -22.10 -18.42
CA ASP A 1049 15.51 -23.24 -19.15
C ASP A 1049 16.60 -24.19 -19.66
N TRP A 1050 17.64 -23.64 -20.32
CA TRP A 1050 18.78 -24.42 -20.81
C TRP A 1050 19.47 -25.17 -19.66
N ARG A 1051 19.73 -24.49 -18.54
CA ARG A 1051 20.33 -25.10 -17.35
C ARG A 1051 19.45 -26.21 -16.76
N HIS A 1052 18.13 -26.03 -16.73
CA HIS A 1052 17.18 -27.05 -16.26
C HIS A 1052 17.19 -28.28 -17.18
N MET A 1053 17.20 -28.05 -18.50
CA MET A 1053 17.37 -29.08 -19.53
C MET A 1053 18.81 -29.65 -19.63
N ARG A 1054 19.68 -29.31 -18.68
CA ARG A 1054 21.09 -29.74 -18.55
C ARG A 1054 21.99 -29.35 -19.74
N VAL A 1055 21.59 -28.33 -20.47
CA VAL A 1055 22.35 -27.72 -21.57
C VAL A 1055 23.39 -26.77 -20.96
N GLY A 1056 24.62 -27.24 -20.82
CA GLY A 1056 25.68 -26.59 -20.03
C GLY A 1056 26.57 -25.58 -20.77
N ASP A 1057 26.34 -25.32 -22.05
CA ASP A 1057 27.11 -24.37 -22.85
C ASP A 1057 26.26 -23.72 -23.96
N LEU A 1058 26.67 -22.52 -24.40
CA LEU A 1058 25.92 -21.70 -25.34
C LEU A 1058 25.72 -22.36 -26.72
N ARG A 1059 26.68 -23.14 -27.24
CA ARG A 1059 26.52 -23.85 -28.53
C ARG A 1059 25.54 -25.00 -28.44
N SER A 1060 25.53 -25.70 -27.31
CA SER A 1060 24.50 -26.68 -27.02
C SER A 1060 23.12 -26.01 -26.85
N GLY A 1061 23.07 -24.75 -26.38
CA GLY A 1061 21.87 -23.91 -26.30
C GLY A 1061 21.34 -23.47 -27.66
N GLU A 1062 22.19 -22.85 -28.48
CA GLU A 1062 21.93 -22.53 -29.91
C GLU A 1062 21.36 -23.75 -30.65
N LYS A 1063 22.01 -24.91 -30.47
CA LYS A 1063 21.55 -26.17 -31.06
C LYS A 1063 20.22 -26.64 -30.45
N TYR A 1064 20.04 -26.53 -29.14
CA TYR A 1064 18.80 -26.95 -28.47
C TYR A 1064 17.60 -26.14 -28.96
N GLU A 1065 17.73 -24.82 -29.10
CA GLU A 1065 16.68 -23.96 -29.67
C GLU A 1065 16.47 -24.22 -31.17
N ALA A 1066 17.53 -24.42 -31.95
CA ALA A 1066 17.40 -24.84 -33.35
C ALA A 1066 16.64 -26.17 -33.47
N ASP A 1067 17.00 -27.19 -32.66
CA ASP A 1067 16.32 -28.49 -32.60
C ASP A 1067 14.89 -28.37 -32.01
N LYS A 1068 14.59 -27.36 -31.18
CA LYS A 1068 13.26 -27.06 -30.61
C LYS A 1068 12.35 -26.44 -31.66
N VAL A 1069 12.83 -25.48 -32.45
CA VAL A 1069 12.14 -24.95 -33.63
C VAL A 1069 11.94 -26.05 -34.67
N LEU A 1070 12.96 -26.88 -34.94
CA LEU A 1070 12.86 -28.02 -35.86
C LEU A 1070 11.88 -29.10 -35.37
N ARG A 1071 11.71 -29.25 -34.05
CA ARG A 1071 10.67 -30.10 -33.44
C ARG A 1071 9.29 -29.46 -33.63
N ALA A 1072 9.10 -28.18 -33.30
CA ALA A 1072 7.84 -27.47 -33.48
C ALA A 1072 7.34 -27.48 -34.95
N GLN A 1073 8.25 -27.31 -35.91
CA GLN A 1073 7.93 -27.45 -37.34
C GLN A 1073 7.59 -28.90 -37.77
N LYS A 1074 8.00 -29.91 -37.00
CA LYS A 1074 7.65 -31.33 -37.20
C LYS A 1074 6.39 -31.77 -36.45
N THR A 1075 5.92 -31.03 -35.44
CA THR A 1075 4.69 -31.35 -34.71
C THR A 1075 3.41 -30.86 -35.39
N GLN A 1076 3.47 -30.21 -36.56
CA GLN A 1076 2.28 -30.02 -37.39
C GLN A 1076 1.78 -31.37 -37.96
N PRO A 1077 0.55 -31.82 -37.65
CA PRO A 1077 0.08 -33.12 -38.13
C PRO A 1077 -0.23 -33.08 -39.63
N MET A 1078 0.42 -33.94 -40.43
CA MET A 1078 -0.03 -34.22 -41.80
C MET A 1078 -1.25 -35.15 -41.81
N GLY A 1079 -2.39 -34.64 -41.34
CA GLY A 1079 -3.71 -35.22 -41.59
C GLY A 1079 -4.19 -34.83 -43.00
N SER A 1080 -4.19 -35.78 -43.94
CA SER A 1080 -4.61 -35.52 -45.32
C SER A 1080 -6.11 -35.79 -45.50
N LEU A 1081 -6.95 -34.76 -45.73
CA LEU A 1081 -8.14 -34.83 -46.62
C LEU A 1081 -8.93 -33.49 -46.82
N ASP A 1082 -8.29 -32.33 -47.08
CA ASP A 1082 -9.03 -31.16 -47.63
C ASP A 1082 -8.15 -30.23 -48.52
N ARG A 1083 -7.34 -30.82 -49.41
CA ARG A 1083 -6.24 -30.13 -50.09
C ARG A 1083 -6.67 -29.21 -51.25
N GLU A 1084 -7.92 -29.28 -51.69
CA GLU A 1084 -8.37 -28.60 -52.92
C GLU A 1084 -9.01 -27.22 -52.67
N ARG A 1085 -9.56 -26.97 -51.47
CA ARG A 1085 -10.35 -25.75 -51.19
C ARG A 1085 -9.54 -24.47 -50.96
N PHE A 1086 -8.21 -24.56 -50.88
CA PHE A 1086 -7.31 -23.41 -50.70
C PHE A 1086 -6.19 -23.28 -51.76
N ALA A 1087 -6.31 -23.99 -52.89
CA ALA A 1087 -5.29 -23.96 -53.95
C ALA A 1087 -5.20 -22.63 -54.75
N SER A 1088 -6.17 -21.70 -54.60
CA SER A 1088 -6.43 -20.61 -55.57
C SER A 1088 -6.27 -19.16 -55.06
N GLN A 1089 -5.53 -18.93 -53.96
CA GLN A 1089 -4.99 -17.61 -53.59
C GLN A 1089 -3.55 -17.70 -53.08
N ARG A 1090 -2.61 -17.91 -54.01
CA ARG A 1090 -1.17 -17.87 -53.73
C ARG A 1090 -0.66 -16.42 -53.67
N ALA A 1091 -1.14 -15.66 -52.69
CA ALA A 1091 -0.54 -14.38 -52.34
C ALA A 1091 0.93 -14.59 -51.94
N LYS A 1092 1.81 -13.62 -52.20
CA LYS A 1092 3.20 -13.70 -51.76
C LYS A 1092 3.22 -13.72 -50.23
N ALA A 1093 3.82 -14.76 -49.65
CA ALA A 1093 4.25 -14.68 -48.26
C ALA A 1093 5.25 -13.53 -48.13
N ALA A 1094 4.91 -12.51 -47.35
CA ALA A 1094 5.92 -11.61 -46.81
C ALA A 1094 6.86 -12.45 -45.93
N PRO A 1095 8.18 -12.17 -45.93
CA PRO A 1095 9.11 -12.94 -45.12
C PRO A 1095 8.74 -12.79 -43.64
N ALA A 1096 8.77 -13.90 -42.90
CA ALA A 1096 8.73 -13.90 -41.44
C ALA A 1096 10.09 -13.37 -40.92
N MET A 1097 10.29 -12.06 -41.01
CA MET A 1097 11.24 -11.35 -40.15
C MET A 1097 10.61 -11.23 -38.76
N GLU A 1098 10.64 -12.34 -38.02
CA GLU A 1098 10.89 -12.19 -36.59
C GLU A 1098 12.29 -11.62 -36.47
N VAL A 1099 12.37 -10.33 -36.14
CA VAL A 1099 13.62 -9.74 -35.66
C VAL A 1099 14.00 -10.53 -34.41
N PRO A 1100 15.25 -11.03 -34.28
CA PRO A 1100 15.64 -11.73 -33.07
C PRO A 1100 15.37 -10.86 -31.84
N SER A 1101 14.78 -11.44 -30.79
CA SER A 1101 14.68 -10.79 -29.48
C SER A 1101 16.05 -10.20 -29.10
N GLY A 1102 16.06 -9.06 -28.39
CA GLY A 1102 17.29 -8.39 -27.96
C GLY A 1102 18.23 -9.31 -27.17
N ALA A 1103 17.70 -10.36 -26.54
CA ALA A 1103 18.48 -11.46 -25.97
C ALA A 1103 19.51 -12.07 -26.96
N ALA A 1104 19.15 -12.22 -28.25
CA ALA A 1104 20.06 -12.70 -29.29
C ALA A 1104 21.02 -11.63 -29.81
N ALA A 1105 20.63 -10.35 -29.79
CA ALA A 1105 21.51 -9.24 -30.13
C ALA A 1105 22.64 -9.06 -29.09
N LEU A 1106 22.34 -9.31 -27.81
CA LEU A 1106 23.32 -9.30 -26.71
C LEU A 1106 24.31 -10.48 -26.73
N VAL A 1107 24.09 -11.48 -27.60
CA VAL A 1107 24.92 -12.70 -27.73
C VAL A 1107 25.75 -12.71 -29.03
N ALA A 1108 25.47 -11.82 -29.98
CA ALA A 1108 26.25 -11.66 -31.21
C ALA A 1108 27.28 -10.50 -31.09
N PRO A 1109 28.57 -10.72 -31.37
CA PRO A 1109 29.57 -9.66 -31.29
C PRO A 1109 29.61 -8.82 -32.57
N GLU A 1110 29.35 -7.51 -32.47
CA GLU A 1110 29.89 -6.38 -33.26
C GLU A 1110 29.09 -5.10 -32.91
N LEU A 1111 29.71 -4.13 -32.22
CA LEU A 1111 29.08 -2.83 -31.92
C LEU A 1111 30.12 -1.70 -32.07
N PRO A 1112 30.20 -1.06 -33.26
CA PRO A 1112 31.29 -0.13 -33.58
C PRO A 1112 31.00 1.31 -33.12
N LEU A 1113 31.60 1.73 -32.01
CA LEU A 1113 31.74 3.14 -31.65
C LEU A 1113 32.84 3.82 -32.49
N ARG A 1114 32.61 5.07 -32.91
CA ARG A 1114 33.53 5.83 -33.77
C ARG A 1114 33.58 7.31 -33.38
N LEU A 1115 34.61 7.72 -32.65
CA LEU A 1115 35.36 8.99 -32.85
C LEU A 1115 36.50 9.13 -31.81
N LEU A 1116 37.58 9.82 -32.23
CA LEU A 1116 38.85 10.04 -31.50
C LEU A 1116 39.66 8.75 -31.24
N GLN A 1117 40.96 8.63 -31.56
CA GLN A 1117 41.98 9.61 -31.98
C GLN A 1117 42.79 9.09 -33.19
N ASN A 1118 43.61 9.96 -33.80
CA ASN A 1118 44.77 9.57 -34.62
C ASN A 1118 45.93 10.54 -34.30
N GLY A 1119 47.14 10.00 -34.09
CA GLY A 1119 48.36 10.78 -33.93
C GLY A 1119 48.87 11.44 -35.23
N PRO A 1120 49.92 12.28 -35.14
CA PRO A 1120 50.34 13.14 -36.24
C PRO A 1120 51.56 12.64 -37.03
N ASN A 1121 51.64 13.10 -38.30
CA ASN A 1121 52.85 13.21 -39.16
C ASN A 1121 53.57 11.91 -39.58
N GLY A 1122 54.10 11.77 -40.80
CA GLY A 1122 54.17 12.66 -41.98
C GLY A 1122 55.01 11.96 -43.07
N VAL A 1123 55.63 12.59 -44.09
CA VAL A 1123 55.71 13.99 -44.58
C VAL A 1123 56.01 13.90 -46.12
N ALA A 1124 55.97 15.03 -46.84
CA ALA A 1124 56.53 15.29 -48.19
C ALA A 1124 55.68 14.86 -49.42
N ASN A 1125 55.53 15.68 -50.48
CA ASN A 1125 56.06 17.04 -50.71
C ASN A 1125 55.25 17.84 -51.77
N GLY A 1126 55.34 19.18 -51.74
CA GLY A 1126 54.77 20.11 -52.75
C GLY A 1126 53.28 20.45 -52.53
N VAL A 1127 52.80 21.66 -52.22
CA VAL A 1127 53.19 23.08 -52.46
C VAL A 1127 52.82 23.63 -53.84
N ASN A 1128 51.59 24.15 -53.99
CA ASN A 1128 51.36 25.61 -54.08
C ASN A 1128 49.86 26.00 -53.91
N SER A 1129 49.58 27.31 -53.89
CA SER A 1129 48.34 27.97 -53.43
C SER A 1129 47.27 28.25 -54.51
N VAL A 1130 46.01 28.46 -54.07
CA VAL A 1130 44.98 29.47 -54.52
C VAL A 1130 43.52 28.92 -54.56
N THR A 1131 42.65 29.51 -53.71
CA THR A 1131 41.14 29.64 -53.73
C THR A 1131 40.17 28.42 -53.73
N ASP A 1132 38.96 28.71 -53.18
CA ASP A 1132 37.61 28.17 -53.44
C ASP A 1132 37.08 26.79 -52.94
N THR A 1133 36.49 26.82 -51.73
CA THR A 1133 35.25 26.08 -51.34
C THR A 1133 35.37 24.53 -51.15
N PRO A 1134 34.32 23.69 -50.83
CA PRO A 1134 34.43 22.76 -49.68
C PRO A 1134 34.07 21.25 -49.90
N THR A 1135 34.64 20.30 -49.11
CA THR A 1135 33.99 19.02 -48.68
C THR A 1135 34.86 18.11 -47.75
N ASP A 1136 34.19 17.39 -46.83
CA ASP A 1136 34.52 16.09 -46.15
C ASP A 1136 35.80 15.80 -45.29
N SER A 1137 35.83 14.63 -44.61
CA SER A 1137 36.41 14.43 -43.24
C SER A 1137 37.40 13.21 -42.98
N PRO A 1138 38.18 13.15 -41.85
CA PRO A 1138 39.39 12.25 -41.73
C PRO A 1138 39.82 11.55 -40.37
N ARG A 1139 40.14 10.21 -40.41
CA ARG A 1139 41.50 9.57 -40.17
C ARG A 1139 42.01 9.01 -38.74
N PRO A 1140 43.34 8.86 -38.34
CA PRO A 1140 44.36 6.94 -37.69
C PRO A 1140 44.39 6.24 -36.24
N ASN A 1141 45.55 6.29 -35.52
CA ASN A 1141 46.18 5.32 -34.53
C ASN A 1141 47.45 5.92 -33.79
N GLY A 1142 48.34 5.33 -32.93
CA GLY A 1142 48.54 4.02 -32.20
C GLY A 1142 50.02 3.71 -31.69
N ILE A 1143 50.27 2.71 -30.79
CA ILE A 1143 51.50 1.80 -30.59
C ILE A 1143 52.62 1.97 -29.45
N ASN A 1144 52.71 0.96 -28.53
CA ASN A 1144 53.82 0.18 -27.81
C ASN A 1144 55.02 0.73 -26.92
N GLY A 1145 55.63 -0.16 -26.06
CA GLY A 1145 56.85 0.04 -25.19
C GLY A 1145 57.58 -1.23 -24.59
N HIS A 1146 58.63 -1.07 -23.73
CA HIS A 1146 59.55 -2.10 -23.08
C HIS A 1146 60.02 -1.64 -21.64
N THR A 1147 60.78 -2.30 -20.70
CA THR A 1147 61.69 -3.51 -20.49
C THR A 1147 61.63 -3.93 -18.96
N ASN A 1148 62.45 -4.72 -18.20
CA ASN A 1148 63.73 -5.52 -18.23
C ASN A 1148 63.60 -6.85 -17.37
N GLY A 1149 64.50 -7.50 -16.57
CA GLY A 1149 65.80 -7.24 -15.87
C GLY A 1149 66.40 -8.49 -15.09
N ILE A 1150 67.07 -8.31 -13.93
CA ILE A 1150 68.09 -9.22 -13.24
C ILE A 1150 67.84 -9.31 -11.69
N SER A 1151 68.43 -10.09 -10.73
CA SER A 1151 69.05 -11.45 -10.46
C SER A 1151 69.61 -11.43 -8.97
N THR A 1152 70.19 -12.38 -8.18
CA THR A 1152 70.38 -13.87 -7.90
C THR A 1152 71.30 -13.99 -6.62
N PRO A 1153 71.67 -15.13 -5.94
CA PRO A 1153 71.34 -16.58 -6.00
C PRO A 1153 70.98 -17.24 -4.61
N LEU A 1154 71.01 -18.60 -4.46
CA LEU A 1154 70.98 -19.40 -3.19
C LEU A 1154 71.29 -20.90 -3.49
N THR A 1155 70.82 -21.89 -2.70
CA THR A 1155 70.84 -23.33 -3.04
C THR A 1155 70.39 -23.55 -4.48
N VAL A 1156 71.20 -24.26 -5.28
CA VAL A 1156 71.05 -24.27 -6.73
C VAL A 1156 69.84 -25.11 -7.17
N ARG A 1157 68.67 -24.46 -7.20
CA ARG A 1157 67.66 -24.75 -8.24
C ARG A 1157 68.41 -24.71 -9.57
N GLN A 1158 68.57 -25.86 -10.23
CA GLN A 1158 69.03 -25.90 -11.61
C GLN A 1158 68.09 -25.00 -12.41
N LYS A 1159 68.60 -23.89 -12.94
CA LYS A 1159 67.77 -22.84 -13.54
C LYS A 1159 67.03 -23.44 -14.73
N THR A 1160 65.75 -23.74 -14.56
CA THR A 1160 64.97 -24.58 -15.48
C THR A 1160 64.96 -23.94 -16.86
N VAL A 1161 65.77 -24.45 -17.78
CA VAL A 1161 65.80 -23.95 -19.16
C VAL A 1161 64.55 -24.46 -19.85
N ILE A 1162 63.49 -23.66 -19.80
CA ILE A 1162 62.20 -23.94 -20.44
C ILE A 1162 62.44 -23.91 -21.95
N GLN A 1163 62.71 -25.09 -22.52
CA GLN A 1163 63.02 -25.21 -23.94
C GLN A 1163 61.84 -24.69 -24.79
N PRO A 1164 62.08 -23.95 -25.89
CA PRO A 1164 61.03 -23.53 -26.81
C PRO A 1164 60.23 -24.70 -27.39
N VAL A 1165 58.99 -24.47 -27.83
CA VAL A 1165 58.30 -25.45 -28.71
C VAL A 1165 58.77 -25.19 -30.15
N PRO A 1166 59.35 -26.18 -30.87
CA PRO A 1166 59.82 -25.98 -32.23
C PRO A 1166 58.70 -25.45 -33.14
N GLY A 1167 59.01 -24.41 -33.92
CA GLY A 1167 58.06 -23.76 -34.84
C GLY A 1167 57.07 -22.77 -34.21
N ILE A 1168 57.06 -22.58 -32.89
CA ILE A 1168 56.14 -21.66 -32.20
C ILE A 1168 56.91 -20.44 -31.65
N GLN A 1169 56.54 -19.23 -32.10
CA GLN A 1169 57.08 -18.00 -31.50
C GLN A 1169 56.42 -17.70 -30.14
N PRO A 1170 57.18 -17.27 -29.12
CA PRO A 1170 56.67 -16.94 -27.79
C PRO A 1170 55.54 -15.90 -27.81
N LEU A 1171 54.67 -15.94 -26.81
CA LEU A 1171 53.63 -14.93 -26.62
C LEU A 1171 54.24 -13.66 -26.00
N ASN A 1172 53.89 -12.48 -26.52
CA ASN A 1172 54.23 -11.22 -25.85
C ASN A 1172 53.16 -10.94 -24.78
N ILE A 1173 53.53 -11.02 -23.50
CA ILE A 1173 52.62 -10.83 -22.36
C ILE A 1173 53.10 -9.58 -21.58
N ASN A 1174 52.21 -8.61 -21.37
CA ASN A 1174 52.48 -7.41 -20.57
C ASN A 1174 51.22 -7.03 -19.74
N HIS A 1175 51.31 -6.00 -18.89
CA HIS A 1175 50.18 -5.60 -18.02
C HIS A 1175 48.94 -5.10 -18.79
N GLU A 1176 49.10 -4.64 -20.03
CA GLU A 1176 48.00 -4.13 -20.86
C GLU A 1176 47.23 -5.26 -21.54
N ASN A 1177 47.94 -6.27 -22.09
CA ASN A 1177 47.33 -7.38 -22.82
C ASN A 1177 47.05 -8.62 -21.95
N ALA A 1178 47.45 -8.59 -20.68
CA ALA A 1178 47.13 -9.56 -19.65
C ALA A 1178 47.10 -8.88 -18.27
N PRO A 1179 45.97 -8.30 -17.83
CA PRO A 1179 45.90 -7.61 -16.54
C PRO A 1179 46.27 -8.51 -15.35
N ASP A 1180 45.93 -9.81 -15.43
CA ASP A 1180 46.25 -10.82 -14.41
C ASP A 1180 47.76 -11.19 -14.35
N ILE A 1181 48.65 -10.61 -15.18
CA ILE A 1181 50.10 -10.93 -15.20
C ILE A 1181 50.78 -10.66 -13.85
N HIS A 1182 50.28 -9.70 -13.07
CA HIS A 1182 50.82 -9.32 -11.76
C HIS A 1182 50.70 -10.43 -10.70
N LEU A 1183 49.88 -11.46 -10.95
CA LEU A 1183 49.69 -12.62 -10.08
C LEU A 1183 50.69 -13.77 -10.34
N LEU A 1184 51.68 -13.56 -11.22
CA LEU A 1184 52.68 -14.56 -11.60
C LEU A 1184 54.10 -14.19 -11.19
N THR A 1185 54.88 -15.20 -10.81
CA THR A 1185 56.34 -15.06 -10.67
C THR A 1185 57.02 -14.93 -12.04
N LYS A 1186 58.23 -14.36 -12.09
CA LYS A 1186 58.94 -14.08 -13.37
C LYS A 1186 59.20 -15.35 -14.17
N GLU A 1187 59.52 -16.44 -13.48
CA GLU A 1187 59.73 -17.77 -14.02
C GLU A 1187 58.44 -18.36 -14.63
N GLU A 1188 57.27 -18.06 -14.06
CA GLU A 1188 55.96 -18.47 -14.57
C GLU A 1188 55.50 -17.63 -15.76
N ILE A 1189 55.79 -16.32 -15.74
CA ILE A 1189 55.57 -15.47 -16.91
C ILE A 1189 56.37 -16.01 -18.10
N GLU A 1190 57.63 -16.41 -17.91
CA GLU A 1190 58.43 -16.99 -18.99
C GLU A 1190 57.91 -18.37 -19.47
N LEU A 1191 57.41 -19.19 -18.56
CA LEU A 1191 56.67 -20.43 -18.90
C LEU A 1191 55.43 -20.11 -19.75
N CYS A 1192 54.66 -19.09 -19.37
CA CYS A 1192 53.47 -18.62 -20.11
C CYS A 1192 53.83 -18.12 -21.51
N ARG A 1193 54.86 -17.28 -21.63
CA ARG A 1193 55.40 -16.79 -22.91
C ARG A 1193 55.82 -17.96 -23.81
N THR A 1194 56.64 -18.87 -23.28
CA THR A 1194 57.23 -19.99 -24.03
C THR A 1194 56.21 -21.04 -24.47
N LEU A 1195 55.14 -21.25 -23.71
CA LEU A 1195 54.07 -22.21 -24.04
C LEU A 1195 52.86 -21.56 -24.73
N ARG A 1196 52.90 -20.25 -25.01
CA ARG A 1196 51.76 -19.43 -25.46
C ARG A 1196 50.50 -19.66 -24.62
N LEU A 1197 50.59 -19.36 -23.34
CA LEU A 1197 49.47 -19.32 -22.40
C LEU A 1197 49.33 -17.90 -21.87
N GLN A 1198 48.09 -17.41 -21.76
CA GLN A 1198 47.84 -16.18 -21.03
C GLN A 1198 47.82 -16.45 -19.51
N PRO A 1199 48.16 -15.47 -18.66
CA PRO A 1199 48.22 -15.63 -17.21
C PRO A 1199 46.96 -16.23 -16.58
N LYS A 1200 45.76 -15.78 -16.96
CA LYS A 1200 44.49 -16.25 -16.39
C LYS A 1200 44.22 -17.74 -16.67
N PRO A 1201 44.31 -18.25 -17.93
CA PRO A 1201 44.36 -19.70 -18.20
C PRO A 1201 45.45 -20.46 -17.43
N TYR A 1202 46.66 -19.91 -17.33
CA TYR A 1202 47.75 -20.59 -16.62
C TYR A 1202 47.51 -20.65 -15.10
N LEU A 1203 46.93 -19.61 -14.48
CA LEU A 1203 46.53 -19.60 -13.07
C LEU A 1203 45.47 -20.68 -12.79
N ALA A 1204 44.46 -20.82 -13.65
CA ALA A 1204 43.47 -21.89 -13.53
C ALA A 1204 44.10 -23.29 -13.67
N VAL A 1205 45.08 -23.47 -14.57
CA VAL A 1205 45.84 -24.72 -14.71
C VAL A 1205 46.74 -24.98 -13.49
N LYS A 1206 47.40 -23.94 -12.95
CA LYS A 1206 48.22 -24.00 -11.72
C LYS A 1206 47.38 -24.42 -10.53
N GLU A 1207 46.22 -23.80 -10.34
CA GLU A 1207 45.28 -24.12 -9.28
C GLU A 1207 44.76 -25.56 -9.41
N ALA A 1208 44.36 -25.99 -10.61
CA ALA A 1208 43.89 -27.35 -10.85
C ALA A 1208 44.98 -28.41 -10.59
N ILE A 1209 46.22 -28.17 -11.04
CA ILE A 1209 47.36 -29.06 -10.76
C ILE A 1209 47.66 -29.12 -9.26
N LEU A 1210 47.70 -27.98 -8.56
CA LEU A 1210 48.01 -27.96 -7.12
C LEU A 1210 46.88 -28.58 -6.28
N LYS A 1211 45.60 -28.33 -6.60
CA LYS A 1211 44.46 -28.98 -5.94
C LYS A 1211 44.49 -30.50 -6.09
N GLU A 1212 44.85 -31.02 -7.26
CA GLU A 1212 44.96 -32.48 -7.47
C GLU A 1212 46.26 -33.06 -6.87
N ALA A 1213 47.35 -32.28 -6.83
CA ALA A 1213 48.59 -32.67 -6.15
C ALA A 1213 48.39 -32.79 -4.62
N VAL A 1214 47.60 -31.90 -4.00
CA VAL A 1214 47.26 -31.98 -2.56
C VAL A 1214 46.52 -33.29 -2.24
N LYS A 1215 45.53 -33.69 -3.06
CA LYS A 1215 44.84 -35.00 -2.91
C LYS A 1215 45.79 -36.20 -3.02
N THR A 1216 46.90 -36.04 -3.73
CA THR A 1216 47.93 -37.07 -3.95
C THR A 1216 49.17 -36.85 -3.08
N ASN A 1217 48.99 -36.18 -1.93
CA ASN A 1217 50.01 -35.93 -0.91
C ASN A 1217 51.29 -35.27 -1.45
N GLY A 1218 51.10 -34.34 -2.40
CA GLY A 1218 52.15 -33.62 -3.11
C GLY A 1218 52.75 -34.36 -4.31
N GLN A 1219 52.42 -35.62 -4.59
CA GLN A 1219 53.06 -36.43 -5.64
C GLN A 1219 52.16 -36.67 -6.86
N MET A 1220 52.56 -36.20 -8.05
CA MET A 1220 51.75 -36.33 -9.27
C MET A 1220 52.52 -36.99 -10.44
N LYS A 1221 51.81 -37.71 -11.32
CA LYS A 1221 52.38 -38.29 -12.55
C LYS A 1221 52.20 -37.35 -13.75
N LYS A 1222 53.22 -37.26 -14.61
CA LYS A 1222 53.25 -36.40 -15.82
C LYS A 1222 52.06 -36.61 -16.78
N LYS A 1223 51.42 -37.79 -16.76
CA LYS A 1223 50.21 -38.08 -17.54
C LYS A 1223 48.98 -37.33 -16.97
N GLN A 1224 48.73 -37.45 -15.67
CA GLN A 1224 47.61 -36.77 -14.99
C GLN A 1224 47.70 -35.26 -15.18
N ALA A 1225 48.90 -34.66 -15.00
CA ALA A 1225 49.10 -33.23 -15.20
C ALA A 1225 48.72 -32.76 -16.62
N ARG A 1226 49.02 -33.55 -17.66
CA ARG A 1226 48.62 -33.24 -19.05
C ARG A 1226 47.10 -33.28 -19.24
N GLU A 1227 46.44 -34.25 -18.63
CA GLU A 1227 44.98 -34.43 -18.67
C GLU A 1227 44.27 -33.29 -17.92
N ILE A 1228 44.80 -32.90 -16.75
CA ILE A 1228 44.33 -31.76 -15.95
C ILE A 1228 44.52 -30.43 -16.69
N CYS A 1229 45.65 -30.22 -17.36
CA CYS A 1229 45.90 -29.00 -18.14
C CYS A 1229 44.85 -28.75 -19.23
N ARG A 1230 44.27 -29.82 -19.81
CA ARG A 1230 43.46 -29.77 -21.05
C ARG A 1230 44.13 -29.00 -22.19
N LEU A 1231 45.46 -29.01 -22.21
CA LEU A 1231 46.32 -28.38 -23.21
C LEU A 1231 47.03 -29.43 -24.05
N GLU A 1232 47.53 -28.99 -25.21
CA GLU A 1232 48.42 -29.75 -26.09
C GLU A 1232 49.54 -30.46 -25.30
N SER A 1233 49.71 -31.77 -25.55
CA SER A 1233 50.48 -32.70 -24.68
C SER A 1233 51.93 -32.26 -24.37
N GLN A 1234 52.58 -31.52 -25.28
CA GLN A 1234 53.90 -30.95 -25.02
C GLN A 1234 53.87 -29.81 -23.97
N ARG A 1235 52.83 -28.97 -23.99
CA ARG A 1235 52.68 -27.82 -23.08
C ARG A 1235 52.38 -28.29 -21.66
N GLY A 1236 51.33 -29.09 -21.47
CA GLY A 1236 51.00 -29.64 -20.15
C GLY A 1236 52.13 -30.51 -19.57
N GLY A 1237 52.90 -31.19 -20.44
CA GLY A 1237 54.10 -31.91 -20.02
C GLY A 1237 55.23 -31.01 -19.51
N ARG A 1238 55.37 -29.79 -20.03
CA ARG A 1238 56.37 -28.81 -19.58
C ARG A 1238 55.94 -28.02 -18.36
N ILE A 1239 54.64 -27.73 -18.21
CA ILE A 1239 54.07 -27.20 -16.96
C ILE A 1239 54.37 -28.16 -15.81
N PHE A 1240 54.11 -29.47 -15.98
CA PHE A 1240 54.44 -30.47 -14.98
C PHE A 1240 55.93 -30.44 -14.56
N GLU A 1241 56.86 -30.41 -15.53
CA GLU A 1241 58.29 -30.39 -15.21
C GLU A 1241 58.75 -29.07 -14.57
N PHE A 1242 58.11 -27.94 -14.90
CA PHE A 1242 58.32 -26.69 -14.18
C PHE A 1242 57.88 -26.78 -12.72
N PHE A 1243 56.72 -27.38 -12.44
CA PHE A 1243 56.21 -27.49 -11.05
C PHE A 1243 57.08 -28.44 -10.22
N VAL A 1244 57.58 -29.53 -10.84
CA VAL A 1244 58.54 -30.44 -10.19
C VAL A 1244 59.89 -29.75 -9.93
N THR A 1245 60.46 -29.05 -10.91
CA THR A 1245 61.77 -28.39 -10.74
C THR A 1245 61.71 -27.16 -9.83
N SER A 1246 60.54 -26.51 -9.74
CA SER A 1246 60.27 -25.45 -8.75
C SER A 1246 60.08 -25.99 -7.33
N GLY A 1247 59.89 -27.30 -7.15
CA GLY A 1247 59.66 -27.94 -5.85
C GLY A 1247 58.23 -27.78 -5.33
N TRP A 1248 57.24 -27.56 -6.20
CA TRP A 1248 55.83 -27.38 -5.81
C TRP A 1248 55.04 -28.68 -5.81
N ILE A 1249 55.45 -29.66 -6.63
CA ILE A 1249 54.93 -31.03 -6.62
C ILE A 1249 56.11 -31.99 -6.74
N ALA A 1250 56.07 -33.11 -6.03
CA ALA A 1250 56.97 -34.23 -6.25
C ALA A 1250 56.47 -35.07 -7.45
N LYS A 1251 57.39 -35.82 -8.05
CA LYS A 1251 57.08 -36.73 -9.16
C LYS A 1251 56.73 -38.12 -8.62
N ALA A 1252 55.53 -38.60 -8.92
CA ALA A 1252 55.08 -39.98 -8.70
C ALA A 1252 55.38 -40.91 -9.90
#